data_AF-A0A3N9VTV1-F1
#
_entry.id   AF-A0A3N9VTV1-F1
#
_cell.length_a   1.000
_cell.length_b   1.000
_cell.length_c   1.000
_cell.angle_alpha   90.00
_cell.angle_beta   90.00
_cell.angle_gamma   90.00
#
_symmetry.space_group_name_H-M   'P 1'
#
loop_
_entity.id
_entity.type
_entity.pdbx_description
1 polymer ?
#
loop_
_entity_poly.entity_id
_entity_poly.type
_entity_poly.pdbx_seq_one_letter_code
_entity_poly.pdbx_strand_id
1 'polypeptide(L)'
;MAAFISGFDEQNKRISTQLLLQKIYAALDQGETEFEILASGHHDIGGPLWTKDGKPLKFTVKNPGQRVGAFGLTGTEIVVEGPAPADVGWLNAGATLTLKGDGGDTTGHCSASGKIYVGGRAGTRTGSLMKHDPSHEPPELWILKNTGSFSFEFMGGGIAVVCGYDSEEFESVLGDRSCVGMVGGSIYVRGPVKGLTKFVWQLDLDEADQKFLQDNMPVFLEKIGRPQLLAEFTDFSQWKKIVAMSREECERSERITVREFRTGKWVEGGIFGDVVEDDYDRVANFVNQGDDRLRIPHWQNKLFGAPCQTACPTGIPTQDRINLLRQGKIKEALELVLTYSPFPASVCGQVCPNLCKDACSRQFVDHPVAMQELGRLSQDVSPPEKKPETGKKVAVIGGGPGGLSAAWQLSLLGHSVTVFESDKEVGGKLRQAIPMERLPREILDSEVDRIKSMGAEIKTSQKIDTKTFKKLQKEYDALVIATGAHNPVVIPFPGHERLVKGLEFLKSINNGENPRVGRKVVVIGAGNAGMDVALGAYAMGAEKVTAIDVQRPAAYQKEIDHFTALGGEIQWPAFTERVDEDGLHTKDGKLIEADMVIIAIGERPDLSYVPREWLTVRGMMDANECWQSKLEEKVFAIGDTIKPGLLTHAIASGREVAEYIDAYLNGWELIPKQKPIMIPQEKLSRELFMPQNRGRFRVIDAKNEASRCISCGTCRDCSMCLETCPEGAIVRTEKEDGTVEYHSEDKYCIGCGICVGICPCGVWAMEKVIL
;
A
#
# COMPACT_ATOMS: atom_id res chain seq x y z
N MET A 1 30.78 -3.06 -31.30
CA MET A 1 31.94 -2.84 -30.40
C MET A 1 31.43 -3.12 -29.02
N ALA A 2 32.16 -3.87 -28.19
CA ALA A 2 31.68 -4.18 -26.84
C ALA A 2 31.51 -2.89 -26.02
N ALA A 3 30.38 -2.77 -25.33
CA ALA A 3 30.11 -1.66 -24.43
C ALA A 3 31.01 -1.78 -23.19
N PHE A 4 31.91 -0.82 -23.01
CA PHE A 4 32.78 -0.77 -21.83
C PHE A 4 32.05 -0.13 -20.65
N ILE A 5 31.88 -0.89 -19.56
CA ILE A 5 31.25 -0.42 -18.32
C ILE A 5 32.26 -0.46 -17.17
N SER A 6 32.59 0.71 -16.65
CA SER A 6 33.44 0.86 -15.46
C SER A 6 32.62 0.89 -14.17
N GLY A 7 33.07 0.10 -13.19
CA GLY A 7 32.64 0.15 -11.79
C GLY A 7 33.22 1.31 -10.98
N PHE A 8 33.84 2.29 -11.65
CA PHE A 8 34.35 3.51 -11.05
C PHE A 8 33.67 4.74 -11.66
N ASP A 9 33.55 5.80 -10.86
CA ASP A 9 33.16 7.13 -11.35
C ASP A 9 34.35 7.90 -11.94
N GLU A 10 34.11 9.13 -12.41
CA GLU A 10 35.13 10.01 -13.00
C GLU A 10 36.23 10.40 -12.00
N GLN A 11 35.98 10.25 -10.69
CA GLN A 11 36.94 10.51 -9.62
C GLN A 11 37.64 9.21 -9.15
N ASN A 12 37.54 8.12 -9.91
CA ASN A 12 38.09 6.80 -9.58
C ASN A 12 37.56 6.19 -8.27
N LYS A 13 36.35 6.57 -7.82
CA LYS A 13 35.70 5.93 -6.66
C LYS A 13 34.79 4.81 -7.13
N ARG A 14 34.78 3.70 -6.38
CA ARG A 14 33.91 2.56 -6.64
C ARG A 14 32.44 3.00 -6.54
N ILE A 15 31.67 2.74 -7.59
CA ILE A 15 30.22 3.01 -7.58
C ILE A 15 29.45 1.92 -6.83
N SER A 16 28.13 2.07 -6.67
CA SER A 16 27.31 1.00 -6.08
C SER A 16 27.03 -0.11 -7.11
N THR A 17 26.77 -1.34 -6.65
CA THR A 17 26.33 -2.44 -7.52
C THR A 17 25.07 -2.07 -8.30
N GLN A 18 24.11 -1.41 -7.64
CA GLN A 18 22.89 -0.92 -8.29
C GLN A 18 23.21 0.00 -9.48
N LEU A 19 24.13 0.95 -9.31
CA LEU A 19 24.48 1.89 -10.38
C LEU A 19 25.22 1.20 -11.53
N LEU A 20 26.12 0.25 -11.24
CA LEU A 20 26.78 -0.55 -12.27
C LEU A 20 25.75 -1.32 -13.11
N LEU A 21 24.82 -2.02 -12.46
CA LEU A 21 23.78 -2.78 -13.15
C LEU A 21 22.89 -1.86 -13.99
N GLN A 22 22.49 -0.69 -13.47
CA GLN A 22 21.74 0.31 -14.23
C GLN A 22 22.47 0.75 -15.50
N LYS A 23 23.80 0.93 -15.46
CA LYS A 23 24.60 1.23 -16.66
C LYS A 23 24.56 0.10 -17.68
N ILE A 24 24.62 -1.16 -17.22
CA ILE A 24 24.52 -2.34 -18.10
C ILE A 24 23.13 -2.41 -18.75
N TYR A 25 22.05 -2.22 -17.97
CA TYR A 25 20.69 -2.19 -18.50
C TYR A 25 20.46 -1.04 -19.49
N ALA A 26 21.00 0.15 -19.22
CA ALA A 26 20.90 1.28 -20.12
C ALA A 26 21.60 1.03 -21.47
N ALA A 27 22.77 0.38 -21.46
CA ALA A 27 23.47 -0.02 -22.67
C ALA A 27 22.72 -1.14 -23.42
N LEU A 28 22.14 -2.09 -22.70
CA LEU A 28 21.26 -3.11 -23.28
C LEU A 28 20.04 -2.49 -23.98
N ASP A 29 19.39 -1.50 -23.37
CA ASP A 29 18.26 -0.76 -23.96
C ASP A 29 18.65 0.02 -25.23
N GLN A 30 19.94 0.35 -25.39
CA GLN A 30 20.50 0.96 -26.60
C GLN A 30 20.83 -0.07 -27.69
N GLY A 31 20.60 -1.36 -27.42
CA GLY A 31 20.80 -2.46 -28.37
C GLY A 31 22.17 -3.14 -28.29
N GLU A 32 22.98 -2.82 -27.28
CA GLU A 32 24.28 -3.47 -27.08
C GLU A 32 24.12 -4.91 -26.62
N THR A 33 24.94 -5.81 -27.18
CA THR A 33 24.89 -7.26 -26.89
C THR A 33 26.20 -7.81 -26.34
N GLU A 34 27.27 -7.03 -26.38
CA GLU A 34 28.60 -7.41 -25.88
C GLU A 34 29.07 -6.37 -24.85
N PHE A 35 29.59 -6.83 -23.72
CA PHE A 35 29.94 -5.98 -22.59
C PHE A 35 31.33 -6.31 -22.04
N GLU A 36 32.17 -5.30 -21.90
CA GLU A 36 33.44 -5.37 -21.16
C GLU A 36 33.28 -4.65 -19.82
N ILE A 37 33.35 -5.40 -18.72
CA ILE A 37 33.02 -4.90 -17.38
C ILE A 37 34.27 -4.93 -16.49
N LEU A 38 34.70 -3.74 -16.06
CA LEU A 38 35.70 -3.59 -15.01
C LEU A 38 34.99 -3.39 -13.67
N ALA A 39 34.87 -4.46 -12.88
CA ALA A 39 34.25 -4.42 -11.57
C ALA A 39 35.28 -4.26 -10.44
N SER A 40 34.78 -4.11 -9.21
CA SER A 40 35.59 -4.07 -7.99
C SER A 40 34.77 -4.71 -6.86
N GLY A 41 34.43 -5.99 -7.00
CA GLY A 41 33.55 -6.69 -6.07
C GLY A 41 32.08 -6.29 -6.22
N HIS A 42 31.61 -6.01 -7.43
CA HIS A 42 30.18 -5.78 -7.72
C HIS A 42 29.47 -7.11 -8.00
N HIS A 43 28.25 -7.25 -7.51
CA HIS A 43 27.52 -8.52 -7.47
C HIS A 43 26.56 -8.66 -8.67
N ASP A 44 26.10 -9.89 -8.93
CA ASP A 44 24.99 -10.20 -9.86
C ASP A 44 25.23 -9.79 -11.33
N ILE A 45 26.51 -9.66 -11.74
CA ILE A 45 26.88 -9.28 -13.10
C ILE A 45 26.61 -10.42 -14.08
N GLY A 46 25.95 -10.13 -15.20
CA GLY A 46 25.68 -11.10 -16.27
C GLY A 46 24.53 -12.06 -15.98
N GLY A 47 23.71 -11.78 -14.95
CA GLY A 47 22.62 -12.64 -14.48
C GLY A 47 21.35 -12.65 -15.35
N PRO A 48 20.13 -12.38 -14.81
CA PRO A 48 18.87 -12.46 -15.55
C PRO A 48 18.70 -11.24 -16.47
N LEU A 49 19.56 -11.14 -17.47
CA LEU A 49 19.49 -10.18 -18.55
C LEU A 49 18.96 -10.90 -19.77
N TRP A 50 17.84 -10.42 -20.32
CA TRP A 50 17.29 -10.91 -21.58
C TRP A 50 17.07 -9.75 -22.52
N THR A 51 17.33 -10.01 -23.80
CA THR A 51 16.88 -9.16 -24.89
C THR A 51 15.45 -9.56 -25.24
N LYS A 52 14.57 -8.60 -25.52
CA LYS A 52 13.17 -8.91 -25.89
C LYS A 52 13.04 -9.71 -27.19
N ASP A 53 14.08 -9.70 -28.00
CA ASP A 53 14.20 -10.39 -29.29
C ASP A 53 15.04 -11.68 -29.21
N GLY A 54 15.51 -12.08 -28.02
CA GLY A 54 16.25 -13.34 -27.81
C GLY A 54 17.67 -13.35 -28.38
N LYS A 55 18.24 -12.19 -28.70
CA LYS A 55 19.63 -12.04 -29.11
C LYS A 55 20.61 -12.55 -28.05
N PRO A 56 21.64 -13.31 -28.44
CA PRO A 56 22.71 -13.73 -27.55
C PRO A 56 23.43 -12.55 -26.90
N LEU A 57 23.86 -12.73 -25.66
CA LEU A 57 24.59 -11.73 -24.88
C LEU A 57 25.97 -12.26 -24.50
N LYS A 58 26.98 -11.39 -24.52
CA LYS A 58 28.35 -11.73 -24.11
C LYS A 58 28.89 -10.76 -23.08
N PHE A 59 29.39 -11.28 -21.97
CA PHE A 59 30.00 -10.50 -20.89
C PHE A 59 31.44 -10.93 -20.68
N THR A 60 32.37 -9.98 -20.65
CA THR A 60 33.74 -10.18 -20.18
C THR A 60 33.96 -9.35 -18.92
N VAL A 61 34.17 -10.02 -17.78
CA VAL A 61 34.13 -9.40 -16.45
C VAL A 61 35.48 -9.55 -15.75
N LYS A 62 36.01 -8.45 -15.22
CA LYS A 62 37.18 -8.43 -14.34
C LYS A 62 36.80 -8.06 -12.91
N ASN A 63 37.36 -8.77 -11.94
CA ASN A 63 37.21 -8.52 -10.49
C ASN A 63 35.73 -8.45 -10.00
N PRO A 64 34.90 -9.45 -10.32
CA PRO A 64 33.51 -9.50 -9.85
C PRO A 64 33.42 -9.78 -8.34
N GLY A 65 32.27 -9.46 -7.75
CA GLY A 65 31.88 -9.90 -6.42
C GLY A 65 31.07 -11.20 -6.47
N GLN A 66 30.23 -11.41 -5.46
CA GLN A 66 29.40 -12.63 -5.38
C GLN A 66 28.38 -12.70 -6.53
N ARG A 67 27.93 -13.90 -6.88
CA ARG A 67 26.79 -14.14 -7.79
C ARG A 67 27.01 -13.70 -9.25
N VAL A 68 28.25 -13.68 -9.71
CA VAL A 68 28.50 -13.48 -11.14
C VAL A 68 27.83 -14.61 -11.95
N GLY A 69 27.02 -14.22 -12.94
CA GLY A 69 26.20 -15.12 -13.76
C GLY A 69 25.03 -15.79 -13.04
N ALA A 70 24.59 -15.26 -11.90
CA ALA A 70 23.42 -15.82 -11.22
C ALA A 70 22.13 -15.67 -12.05
N PHE A 71 21.29 -16.70 -12.11
CA PHE A 71 20.11 -16.76 -12.99
C PHE A 71 20.43 -16.60 -14.48
N GLY A 72 21.62 -17.01 -14.92
CA GLY A 72 22.01 -16.97 -16.33
C GLY A 72 21.06 -17.78 -17.22
N LEU A 73 20.62 -17.20 -18.33
CA LEU A 73 19.69 -17.83 -19.28
C LEU A 73 20.38 -18.27 -20.56
N THR A 74 19.74 -19.19 -21.28
CA THR A 74 20.16 -19.65 -22.62
C THR A 74 20.44 -18.48 -23.55
N GLY A 75 21.55 -18.57 -24.30
CA GLY A 75 22.03 -17.49 -25.18
C GLY A 75 22.97 -16.48 -24.51
N THR A 76 23.27 -16.65 -23.22
CA THR A 76 24.23 -15.78 -22.51
C THR A 76 25.58 -16.47 -22.34
N GLU A 77 26.66 -15.81 -22.78
CA GLU A 77 28.05 -16.20 -22.54
C GLU A 77 28.71 -15.22 -21.55
N ILE A 78 29.33 -15.74 -20.50
CA ILE A 78 29.97 -14.95 -19.45
C ILE A 78 31.39 -15.45 -19.27
N VAL A 79 32.38 -14.59 -19.45
CA VAL A 79 33.80 -14.88 -19.24
C VAL A 79 34.31 -14.00 -18.11
N VAL A 80 34.78 -14.63 -17.04
CA VAL A 80 35.39 -13.95 -15.90
C VAL A 80 36.91 -14.10 -15.98
N GLU A 81 37.58 -12.98 -16.18
CA GLU A 81 39.04 -12.87 -16.27
C GLU A 81 39.65 -12.76 -14.85
N GLY A 82 39.76 -13.91 -14.18
CA GLY A 82 40.30 -14.03 -12.82
C GLY A 82 39.45 -14.91 -11.90
N PRO A 83 39.65 -14.81 -10.57
CA PRO A 83 38.83 -15.52 -9.58
C PRO A 83 37.51 -14.79 -9.29
N ALA A 84 36.57 -15.50 -8.65
CA ALA A 84 35.31 -14.94 -8.15
C ALA A 84 34.97 -15.51 -6.76
N PRO A 85 34.48 -14.69 -5.81
CA PRO A 85 34.51 -15.02 -4.37
C PRO A 85 33.45 -16.00 -3.88
N ALA A 86 32.24 -16.06 -4.45
CA ALA A 86 31.19 -17.03 -4.10
C ALA A 86 30.04 -17.01 -5.12
N ASP A 87 29.21 -18.05 -5.11
CA ASP A 87 27.94 -18.14 -5.84
C ASP A 87 28.08 -17.99 -7.38
N VAL A 88 29.22 -18.41 -7.95
CA VAL A 88 29.45 -18.33 -9.39
C VAL A 88 28.42 -19.19 -10.13
N GLY A 89 27.61 -18.59 -10.99
CA GLY A 89 26.54 -19.29 -11.72
C GLY A 89 25.43 -19.81 -10.81
N TRP A 90 25.15 -19.15 -9.68
CA TRP A 90 24.03 -19.51 -8.81
C TRP A 90 22.70 -19.52 -9.56
N LEU A 91 21.92 -20.61 -9.48
CA LEU A 91 20.67 -20.76 -10.23
C LEU A 91 20.84 -20.60 -11.76
N ASN A 92 21.99 -21.02 -12.33
CA ASN A 92 22.17 -21.03 -13.77
C ASN A 92 21.10 -21.90 -14.45
N ALA A 93 20.42 -21.34 -15.45
CA ALA A 93 19.28 -21.93 -16.14
C ALA A 93 19.51 -21.97 -17.66
N GLY A 94 20.77 -21.91 -18.12
CA GLY A 94 21.10 -22.07 -19.53
C GLY A 94 22.32 -21.29 -20.02
N ALA A 95 22.88 -20.39 -19.21
CA ALA A 95 24.06 -19.62 -19.62
C ALA A 95 25.32 -20.50 -19.68
N THR A 96 26.27 -20.08 -20.51
CA THR A 96 27.64 -20.62 -20.52
C THR A 96 28.56 -19.65 -19.77
N LEU A 97 29.03 -20.05 -18.59
CA LEU A 97 29.95 -19.28 -17.76
C LEU A 97 31.34 -19.90 -17.77
N THR A 98 32.36 -19.09 -18.03
CA THR A 98 33.77 -19.48 -17.98
C THR A 98 34.51 -18.61 -16.97
N LEU A 99 34.98 -19.20 -15.89
CA LEU A 99 35.80 -18.58 -14.86
C LEU A 99 37.26 -19.00 -15.08
N LYS A 100 38.15 -18.05 -15.39
CA LYS A 100 39.56 -18.35 -15.67
C LYS A 100 40.40 -18.63 -14.42
N GLY A 101 39.92 -18.25 -13.24
CA GLY A 101 40.58 -18.48 -11.94
C GLY A 101 39.78 -19.39 -11.00
N ASP A 102 39.97 -19.18 -9.70
CA ASP A 102 39.27 -19.93 -8.64
C ASP A 102 37.84 -19.42 -8.44
N GLY A 103 36.90 -20.36 -8.31
CA GLY A 103 35.55 -20.10 -7.80
C GLY A 103 35.51 -20.32 -6.30
N GLY A 104 34.93 -19.39 -5.56
CA GLY A 104 34.76 -19.58 -4.12
C GLY A 104 33.59 -20.51 -3.78
N ASP A 105 33.07 -20.36 -2.56
CA ASP A 105 31.99 -21.21 -2.04
C ASP A 105 30.77 -21.17 -2.96
N THR A 106 30.01 -22.27 -2.97
CA THR A 106 28.72 -22.40 -3.67
C THR A 106 28.78 -22.15 -5.19
N THR A 107 29.93 -22.36 -5.81
CA THR A 107 30.06 -22.34 -7.28
C THR A 107 29.14 -23.40 -7.91
N GLY A 108 28.33 -23.00 -8.90
CA GLY A 108 27.34 -23.86 -9.56
C GLY A 108 26.14 -24.26 -8.70
N HIS A 109 25.95 -23.63 -7.53
CA HIS A 109 24.86 -23.96 -6.61
C HIS A 109 23.48 -23.74 -7.24
N CYS A 110 22.59 -24.71 -7.05
CA CYS A 110 21.23 -24.73 -7.62
C CYS A 110 21.15 -24.63 -9.16
N SER A 111 22.21 -24.96 -9.92
CA SER A 111 22.12 -24.93 -11.38
C SER A 111 21.08 -25.93 -11.88
N ALA A 112 20.25 -25.50 -12.84
CA ALA A 112 19.17 -26.27 -13.46
C ALA A 112 19.44 -26.60 -14.93
N SER A 113 20.22 -25.78 -15.62
CA SER A 113 20.73 -26.02 -16.99
C SER A 113 21.95 -25.12 -17.27
N GLY A 114 22.54 -25.23 -18.47
CA GLY A 114 23.71 -24.45 -18.88
C GLY A 114 25.04 -25.08 -18.44
N LYS A 115 26.15 -24.37 -18.73
CA LYS A 115 27.51 -24.89 -18.54
C LYS A 115 28.36 -23.91 -17.74
N ILE A 116 29.08 -24.42 -16.75
CA ILE A 116 30.01 -23.64 -15.92
C ILE A 116 31.39 -24.28 -16.00
N TYR A 117 32.37 -23.53 -16.49
CA TYR A 117 33.76 -23.95 -16.63
C TYR A 117 34.65 -23.16 -15.66
N VAL A 118 35.39 -23.85 -14.79
CA VAL A 118 36.26 -23.26 -13.77
C VAL A 118 37.70 -23.67 -14.02
N GLY A 119 38.56 -22.69 -14.30
CA GLY A 119 40.00 -22.88 -14.59
C GLY A 119 40.87 -23.06 -13.35
N GLY A 120 40.32 -22.94 -12.15
CA GLY A 120 41.00 -23.10 -10.88
C GLY A 120 40.32 -24.10 -9.94
N ARG A 121 40.33 -23.79 -8.64
CA ARG A 121 39.62 -24.52 -7.58
C ARG A 121 38.17 -24.05 -7.46
N ALA A 122 37.33 -24.84 -6.79
CA ALA A 122 35.99 -24.43 -6.37
C ALA A 122 35.83 -24.57 -4.85
N GLY A 123 35.12 -23.65 -4.19
CA GLY A 123 35.01 -23.62 -2.73
C GLY A 123 34.11 -24.71 -2.13
N THR A 124 33.74 -24.53 -0.87
CA THR A 124 32.81 -25.42 -0.16
C THR A 124 31.41 -25.39 -0.78
N ARG A 125 30.65 -26.48 -0.68
CA ARG A 125 29.27 -26.59 -1.22
C ARG A 125 29.13 -26.29 -2.72
N THR A 126 30.22 -26.49 -3.45
CA THR A 126 30.22 -26.42 -4.91
C THR A 126 29.27 -27.46 -5.48
N GLY A 127 28.42 -27.07 -6.43
CA GLY A 127 27.44 -27.96 -7.07
C GLY A 127 26.31 -28.44 -6.17
N SER A 128 26.17 -27.89 -4.95
CA SER A 128 25.05 -28.28 -4.09
C SER A 128 23.72 -27.88 -4.73
N LEU A 129 22.69 -28.72 -4.55
CA LEU A 129 21.34 -28.55 -5.10
C LEU A 129 21.29 -28.43 -6.64
N MET A 130 22.33 -28.83 -7.38
CA MET A 130 22.21 -29.00 -8.84
C MET A 130 21.08 -29.98 -9.17
N LYS A 131 20.22 -29.61 -10.12
CA LYS A 131 19.03 -30.37 -10.51
C LYS A 131 18.94 -30.46 -12.02
N HIS A 132 18.43 -31.57 -12.52
CA HIS A 132 18.13 -31.73 -13.93
C HIS A 132 16.61 -31.82 -14.11
N ASP A 133 16.06 -30.86 -14.84
CA ASP A 133 14.71 -30.97 -15.38
C ASP A 133 14.79 -31.77 -16.70
N PRO A 134 14.12 -32.92 -16.83
CA PRO A 134 14.15 -33.74 -18.04
C PRO A 134 13.72 -33.02 -19.33
N SER A 135 13.02 -31.89 -19.23
CA SER A 135 12.63 -31.07 -20.38
C SER A 135 13.76 -30.20 -20.95
N HIS A 136 14.90 -30.11 -20.26
CA HIS A 136 16.06 -29.30 -20.63
C HIS A 136 17.35 -30.13 -20.62
N GLU A 137 18.40 -29.60 -21.25
CA GLU A 137 19.74 -30.18 -21.15
C GLU A 137 20.24 -30.12 -19.69
N PRO A 138 20.91 -31.18 -19.21
CA PRO A 138 21.41 -31.23 -17.85
C PRO A 138 22.45 -30.13 -17.60
N PRO A 139 22.48 -29.52 -16.41
CA PRO A 139 23.51 -28.55 -16.08
C PRO A 139 24.87 -29.25 -15.99
N GLU A 140 25.90 -28.60 -16.51
CA GLU A 140 27.28 -29.08 -16.49
C GLU A 140 28.17 -28.16 -15.65
N LEU A 141 28.96 -28.75 -14.75
CA LEU A 141 29.96 -28.04 -13.94
C LEU A 141 31.34 -28.70 -14.08
N TRP A 142 32.29 -27.99 -14.69
CA TRP A 142 33.63 -28.47 -14.97
C TRP A 142 34.65 -27.68 -14.18
N ILE A 143 35.57 -28.37 -13.50
CA ILE A 143 36.53 -27.79 -12.56
C ILE A 143 37.91 -28.39 -12.84
N LEU A 144 38.92 -27.54 -13.04
CA LEU A 144 40.28 -27.98 -13.36
C LEU A 144 40.97 -28.64 -12.16
N LYS A 145 40.92 -28.01 -10.98
CA LYS A 145 41.61 -28.49 -9.78
C LYS A 145 40.67 -29.33 -8.90
N ASN A 146 40.48 -28.93 -7.65
CA ASN A 146 39.68 -29.62 -6.63
C ASN A 146 38.51 -28.75 -6.14
N THR A 147 37.63 -29.36 -5.33
CA THR A 147 36.54 -28.67 -4.61
C THR A 147 36.76 -28.65 -3.10
N GLY A 148 36.12 -27.72 -2.39
CA GLY A 148 36.03 -27.72 -0.93
C GLY A 148 35.02 -28.74 -0.38
N SER A 149 34.93 -28.84 0.94
CA SER A 149 34.02 -29.75 1.65
C SER A 149 32.54 -29.53 1.30
N PHE A 150 31.73 -30.57 1.50
CA PHE A 150 30.29 -30.58 1.22
C PHE A 150 29.92 -30.36 -0.25
N SER A 151 30.85 -30.61 -1.17
CA SER A 151 30.58 -30.54 -2.61
C SER A 151 29.46 -31.51 -3.00
N PHE A 152 28.61 -31.07 -3.93
CA PHE A 152 27.49 -31.83 -4.48
C PHE A 152 26.45 -32.28 -3.44
N GLU A 153 26.34 -31.57 -2.31
CA GLU A 153 25.27 -31.76 -1.33
C GLU A 153 23.88 -31.60 -1.98
N PHE A 154 22.98 -32.57 -1.77
CA PHE A 154 21.62 -32.54 -2.30
C PHE A 154 21.51 -32.42 -3.83
N MET A 155 22.54 -32.85 -4.57
CA MET A 155 22.50 -32.92 -6.02
C MET A 155 21.44 -33.92 -6.47
N GLY A 156 20.46 -33.45 -7.25
CA GLY A 156 19.36 -34.25 -7.79
C GLY A 156 19.50 -34.57 -9.29
N GLY A 157 20.46 -33.95 -9.98
CA GLY A 157 20.70 -34.18 -11.40
C GLY A 157 21.79 -33.26 -11.95
N GLY A 158 22.23 -33.54 -13.17
CA GLY A 158 23.32 -32.82 -13.84
C GLY A 158 24.62 -33.63 -13.93
N ILE A 159 25.63 -33.01 -14.54
CA ILE A 159 26.96 -33.59 -14.74
C ILE A 159 27.99 -32.67 -14.12
N ALA A 160 28.90 -33.24 -13.32
CA ALA A 160 30.07 -32.53 -12.83
C ALA A 160 31.37 -33.24 -13.25
N VAL A 161 32.41 -32.48 -13.55
CA VAL A 161 33.73 -33.00 -13.91
C VAL A 161 34.77 -32.27 -13.06
N VAL A 162 35.51 -33.02 -12.23
CA VAL A 162 36.57 -32.49 -11.37
C VAL A 162 37.89 -33.16 -11.76
N CYS A 163 38.77 -32.40 -12.42
CA CYS A 163 39.95 -32.99 -13.06
C CYS A 163 41.08 -33.27 -12.06
N GLY A 164 41.09 -32.65 -10.87
CA GLY A 164 42.09 -32.94 -9.83
C GLY A 164 43.51 -32.50 -10.20
N TYR A 165 43.68 -31.54 -11.11
CA TYR A 165 44.99 -31.01 -11.48
C TYR A 165 45.63 -30.25 -10.30
N ASP A 166 46.91 -30.51 -10.01
CA ASP A 166 47.67 -29.82 -8.95
C ASP A 166 46.93 -29.90 -7.59
N SER A 167 46.57 -31.13 -7.22
CA SER A 167 45.72 -31.45 -6.05
C SER A 167 46.16 -32.73 -5.33
N GLU A 168 47.36 -33.23 -5.60
CA GLU A 168 47.92 -34.49 -5.08
C GLU A 168 48.16 -34.45 -3.56
N GLU A 169 48.33 -33.25 -2.98
CA GLU A 169 48.51 -33.05 -1.55
C GLU A 169 47.22 -33.24 -0.72
N PHE A 170 46.05 -33.18 -1.36
CA PHE A 170 44.77 -33.32 -0.67
C PHE A 170 44.40 -34.79 -0.51
N GLU A 171 43.89 -35.16 0.67
CA GLU A 171 43.37 -36.50 0.90
C GLU A 171 42.16 -36.84 0.02
N SER A 172 41.43 -35.82 -0.46
CA SER A 172 40.28 -35.94 -1.35
C SER A 172 40.19 -34.70 -2.24
N VAL A 173 40.09 -34.89 -3.56
CA VAL A 173 39.86 -33.80 -4.52
C VAL A 173 38.46 -33.21 -4.44
N LEU A 174 37.55 -33.86 -3.69
CA LEU A 174 36.18 -33.39 -3.47
C LEU A 174 35.97 -32.73 -2.10
N GLY A 175 37.01 -32.66 -1.25
CA GLY A 175 36.89 -32.22 0.15
C GLY A 175 36.30 -33.30 1.07
N ASP A 176 35.84 -32.89 2.25
CA ASP A 176 35.17 -33.78 3.23
C ASP A 176 33.64 -33.73 3.10
N ARG A 177 32.96 -34.85 3.40
CA ARG A 177 31.49 -34.99 3.37
C ARG A 177 30.85 -34.63 2.03
N SER A 178 31.47 -35.01 0.92
CA SER A 178 30.93 -34.78 -0.41
C SER A 178 29.74 -35.70 -0.71
N CYS A 179 28.86 -35.23 -1.59
CA CYS A 179 27.68 -35.93 -2.09
C CYS A 179 26.62 -36.28 -1.03
N VAL A 180 26.65 -35.65 0.16
CA VAL A 180 25.64 -35.86 1.20
C VAL A 180 24.25 -35.48 0.67
N GLY A 181 23.30 -36.42 0.72
CA GLY A 181 21.96 -36.21 0.20
C GLY A 181 21.87 -36.17 -1.34
N MET A 182 22.92 -36.55 -2.07
CA MET A 182 22.85 -36.73 -3.52
C MET A 182 21.84 -37.84 -3.86
N VAL A 183 20.89 -37.54 -4.74
CA VAL A 183 19.81 -38.45 -5.17
C VAL A 183 19.77 -38.65 -6.70
N GLY A 184 20.62 -37.95 -7.45
CA GLY A 184 20.74 -38.10 -8.90
C GLY A 184 21.92 -37.34 -9.48
N GLY A 185 22.18 -37.52 -10.78
CA GLY A 185 23.30 -36.92 -11.50
C GLY A 185 24.56 -37.80 -11.54
N SER A 186 25.62 -37.30 -12.18
CA SER A 186 26.90 -38.00 -12.32
C SER A 186 28.07 -37.05 -12.12
N ILE A 187 29.08 -37.51 -11.36
CA ILE A 187 30.31 -36.75 -11.11
C ILE A 187 31.49 -37.58 -11.64
N TYR A 188 32.20 -37.05 -12.61
CA TYR A 188 33.47 -37.61 -13.08
C TYR A 188 34.62 -36.96 -12.32
N VAL A 189 35.48 -37.78 -11.74
CA VAL A 189 36.54 -37.30 -10.87
C VAL A 189 37.85 -38.02 -11.16
N ARG A 190 38.94 -37.26 -11.18
CA ARG A 190 40.31 -37.78 -11.27
C ARG A 190 41.10 -37.40 -10.01
N GLY A 191 41.82 -38.37 -9.45
CA GLY A 191 42.63 -38.20 -8.23
C GLY A 191 42.04 -38.91 -6.99
N PRO A 192 42.66 -38.71 -5.82
CA PRO A 192 42.21 -39.35 -4.57
C PRO A 192 40.83 -38.84 -4.14
N VAL A 193 39.96 -39.76 -3.71
CA VAL A 193 38.61 -39.45 -3.22
C VAL A 193 38.39 -40.13 -1.87
N LYS A 194 38.04 -39.34 -0.85
CA LYS A 194 37.69 -39.78 0.50
C LYS A 194 36.52 -38.95 1.04
N GLY A 195 35.92 -39.40 2.15
CA GLY A 195 34.86 -38.65 2.83
C GLY A 195 33.51 -38.65 2.11
N LEU A 196 33.30 -39.57 1.15
CA LEU A 196 32.00 -39.74 0.49
C LEU A 196 30.94 -40.25 1.47
N THR A 197 29.69 -39.84 1.25
CA THR A 197 28.55 -40.47 1.91
C THR A 197 28.45 -41.96 1.58
N LYS A 198 27.86 -42.76 2.48
CA LYS A 198 27.59 -44.19 2.25
C LYS A 198 26.50 -44.47 1.21
N PHE A 199 25.88 -43.43 0.65
CA PHE A 199 24.72 -43.51 -0.25
C PHE A 199 25.06 -43.20 -1.72
N VAL A 200 26.34 -43.27 -2.10
CA VAL A 200 26.79 -43.13 -3.48
C VAL A 200 27.69 -44.29 -3.88
N TRP A 201 27.68 -44.65 -5.16
CA TRP A 201 28.63 -45.57 -5.75
C TRP A 201 29.81 -44.81 -6.35
N GLN A 202 31.01 -45.36 -6.19
CA GLN A 202 32.19 -44.96 -6.95
C GLN A 202 32.56 -46.10 -7.89
N LEU A 203 32.41 -45.85 -9.19
CA LEU A 203 32.48 -46.83 -10.27
C LEU A 203 33.65 -46.51 -11.23
N ASP A 204 34.08 -47.52 -11.98
CA ASP A 204 34.92 -47.35 -13.16
C ASP A 204 34.12 -46.72 -14.32
N LEU A 205 34.82 -46.08 -15.26
CA LEU A 205 34.18 -45.47 -16.44
C LEU A 205 33.79 -46.54 -17.46
N ASP A 206 32.57 -46.46 -17.99
CA ASP A 206 32.15 -47.24 -19.15
C ASP A 206 32.54 -46.57 -20.49
N GLU A 207 32.22 -47.21 -21.62
CA GLU A 207 32.55 -46.68 -22.96
C GLU A 207 31.84 -45.34 -23.26
N ALA A 208 30.61 -45.15 -22.74
CA ALA A 208 29.86 -43.92 -22.96
C ALA A 208 30.44 -42.77 -22.14
N ASP A 209 30.86 -43.04 -20.90
CA ASP A 209 31.55 -42.11 -20.02
C ASP A 209 32.87 -41.62 -20.64
N GLN A 210 33.68 -42.55 -21.15
CA GLN A 210 34.95 -42.24 -21.82
C GLN A 210 34.72 -41.38 -23.07
N LYS A 211 33.72 -41.72 -23.88
CA LYS A 211 33.36 -40.93 -25.06
C LYS A 211 32.90 -39.52 -24.68
N PHE A 212 32.07 -39.37 -23.65
CA PHE A 212 31.62 -38.07 -23.15
C PHE A 212 32.81 -37.18 -22.75
N LEU A 213 33.74 -37.72 -21.96
CA LEU A 213 34.95 -36.98 -21.56
C LEU A 213 35.84 -36.67 -22.76
N GLN A 214 36.04 -37.62 -23.68
CA GLN A 214 36.85 -37.44 -24.88
C GLN A 214 36.33 -36.30 -25.77
N ASP A 215 35.02 -36.22 -25.96
CA ASP A 215 34.38 -35.23 -26.84
C ASP A 215 34.35 -33.82 -26.19
N ASN A 216 34.22 -33.72 -24.86
CA ASN A 216 34.00 -32.44 -24.17
C ASN A 216 35.25 -31.86 -23.49
N MET A 217 36.26 -32.66 -23.14
CA MET A 217 37.49 -32.19 -22.49
C MET A 217 38.26 -31.14 -23.34
N PRO A 218 38.41 -31.28 -24.68
CA PRO A 218 39.04 -30.25 -25.50
C PRO A 218 38.32 -28.89 -25.40
N VAL A 219 36.98 -28.90 -25.40
CA VAL A 219 36.15 -27.69 -25.30
C VAL A 219 36.36 -27.00 -23.95
N PHE A 220 36.32 -27.76 -22.86
CA PHE A 220 36.59 -27.23 -21.52
C PHE A 220 37.98 -26.58 -21.44
N LEU A 221 39.02 -27.29 -21.89
CA LEU A 221 40.40 -26.81 -21.84
C LEU A 221 40.63 -25.56 -22.71
N GLU A 222 40.00 -25.50 -23.89
CA GLU A 222 40.02 -24.31 -24.73
C GLU A 222 39.34 -23.12 -24.03
N LYS A 223 38.14 -23.34 -23.47
CA LYS A 223 37.41 -22.30 -22.73
C LYS A 223 38.20 -21.74 -21.57
N ILE A 224 38.94 -22.55 -20.81
CA ILE A 224 39.78 -22.04 -19.70
C ILE A 224 41.19 -21.58 -20.15
N GLY A 225 41.57 -21.76 -21.41
CA GLY A 225 42.88 -21.36 -21.94
C GLY A 225 44.04 -22.28 -21.51
N ARG A 226 43.78 -23.59 -21.47
CA ARG A 226 44.74 -24.65 -21.08
C ARG A 226 44.73 -25.86 -22.05
N PRO A 227 44.70 -25.68 -23.38
CA PRO A 227 44.62 -26.82 -24.33
C PRO A 227 45.80 -27.80 -24.23
N GLN A 228 46.96 -27.36 -23.75
CA GLN A 228 48.15 -28.19 -23.59
C GLN A 228 47.98 -29.36 -22.60
N LEU A 229 46.97 -29.32 -21.71
CA LEU A 229 46.71 -30.36 -20.71
C LEU A 229 45.91 -31.55 -21.26
N LEU A 230 45.49 -31.51 -22.53
CA LEU A 230 44.59 -32.51 -23.11
C LEU A 230 45.16 -33.94 -23.04
N ALA A 231 46.46 -34.10 -23.31
CA ALA A 231 47.13 -35.40 -23.26
C ALA A 231 47.12 -36.01 -21.85
N GLU A 232 47.12 -35.18 -20.80
CA GLU A 232 47.10 -35.63 -19.41
C GLU A 232 45.71 -36.13 -18.99
N PHE A 233 44.65 -35.47 -19.45
CA PHE A 233 43.27 -35.79 -19.03
C PHE A 233 42.56 -36.81 -19.92
N THR A 234 43.25 -37.30 -20.95
CA THR A 234 42.77 -38.38 -21.83
C THR A 234 43.23 -39.77 -21.40
N ASP A 235 43.97 -39.89 -20.30
CA ASP A 235 44.19 -41.17 -19.60
C ASP A 235 43.00 -41.48 -18.68
N PHE A 236 42.00 -42.17 -19.23
CA PHE A 236 40.77 -42.51 -18.52
C PHE A 236 40.94 -43.54 -17.39
N SER A 237 42.10 -44.19 -17.29
CA SER A 237 42.39 -45.13 -16.19
C SER A 237 42.47 -44.44 -14.82
N GLN A 238 42.71 -43.14 -14.81
CA GLN A 238 42.82 -42.31 -13.61
C GLN A 238 41.48 -41.70 -13.17
N TRP A 239 40.41 -41.95 -13.92
CA TRP A 239 39.09 -41.38 -13.67
C TRP A 239 38.15 -42.39 -13.03
N LYS A 240 37.25 -41.86 -12.20
CA LYS A 240 36.15 -42.60 -11.58
C LYS A 240 34.86 -41.83 -11.80
N LYS A 241 33.74 -42.54 -11.75
CA LYS A 241 32.39 -41.98 -11.80
C LYS A 241 31.70 -42.16 -10.46
N ILE A 242 31.10 -41.09 -9.94
CA ILE A 242 30.29 -41.13 -8.73
C ILE A 242 28.82 -40.90 -9.12
N VAL A 243 27.96 -41.79 -8.65
CA VAL A 243 26.50 -41.74 -8.88
C VAL A 243 25.73 -42.03 -7.60
N ALA A 244 24.53 -41.48 -7.50
CA ALA A 244 23.63 -41.78 -6.38
C ALA A 244 23.21 -43.26 -6.40
N MET A 245 23.13 -43.87 -5.21
CA MET A 245 22.43 -45.14 -5.04
C MET A 245 20.94 -44.96 -5.29
N SER A 246 20.28 -46.00 -5.80
CA SER A 246 18.82 -45.99 -5.94
C SER A 246 18.15 -46.00 -4.56
N ARG A 247 16.87 -45.59 -4.52
CA ARG A 247 16.09 -45.61 -3.28
C ARG A 247 16.02 -47.02 -2.67
N GLU A 248 15.86 -48.04 -3.50
CA GLU A 248 15.81 -49.45 -3.08
C GLU A 248 17.16 -49.91 -2.50
N GLU A 249 18.28 -49.41 -3.04
CA GLU A 249 19.63 -49.68 -2.52
C GLU A 249 19.90 -48.98 -1.17
N CYS A 250 19.23 -47.85 -0.91
CA CYS A 250 19.40 -47.06 0.32
C CYS A 250 18.62 -47.61 1.53
N GLU A 251 17.69 -48.55 1.36
CA GLU A 251 16.73 -49.00 2.39
C GLU A 251 17.34 -49.83 3.56
N ARG A 252 18.66 -49.87 3.72
CA ARG A 252 19.34 -50.61 4.81
C ARG A 252 20.04 -49.72 5.84
N SER A 253 19.32 -48.79 6.44
CA SER A 253 19.80 -48.06 7.62
C SER A 253 18.63 -47.78 8.56
N GLU A 254 18.47 -48.58 9.60
CA GLU A 254 17.60 -48.24 10.74
C GLU A 254 18.04 -46.86 11.25
N ARG A 255 17.13 -45.88 11.18
CA ARG A 255 17.38 -44.57 11.76
C ARG A 255 17.36 -44.76 13.27
N ILE A 256 18.49 -44.47 13.92
CA ILE A 256 18.51 -44.30 15.38
C ILE A 256 17.42 -43.30 15.74
N THR A 257 16.51 -43.70 16.61
CA THR A 257 15.42 -42.84 17.04
C THR A 257 15.99 -41.63 17.78
N VAL A 258 15.28 -40.51 17.78
CA VAL A 258 15.69 -39.33 18.56
C VAL A 258 15.89 -39.70 20.03
N ARG A 259 15.12 -40.66 20.54
CA ARG A 259 15.28 -41.24 21.87
C ARG A 259 16.64 -41.91 22.03
N GLU A 260 16.97 -42.87 21.16
CA GLU A 260 18.23 -43.60 21.21
C GLU A 260 19.45 -42.69 20.98
N PHE A 261 19.34 -41.68 20.11
CA PHE A 261 20.37 -40.67 19.92
C PHE A 261 20.56 -39.83 21.18
N ARG A 262 19.47 -39.37 21.79
CA ARG A 262 19.51 -38.58 23.02
C ARG A 262 20.08 -39.37 24.19
N THR A 263 19.63 -40.61 24.40
CA THR A 263 20.09 -41.46 25.50
C THR A 263 21.53 -41.90 25.30
N GLY A 264 21.91 -42.35 24.10
CA GLY A 264 23.22 -42.96 23.87
C GLY A 264 24.33 -42.05 23.36
N LYS A 265 24.02 -40.80 22.96
CA LYS A 265 25.03 -39.84 22.44
C LYS A 265 25.01 -38.46 23.11
N TRP A 266 23.87 -38.03 23.64
CA TRP A 266 23.69 -36.67 24.15
C TRP A 266 23.84 -36.59 25.67
N VAL A 267 23.26 -37.56 26.37
CA VAL A 267 23.20 -37.59 27.84
C VAL A 267 24.13 -38.65 28.42
N GLU A 268 23.84 -39.95 28.25
CA GLU A 268 24.64 -41.00 28.89
C GLU A 268 26.04 -41.11 28.23
N GLY A 269 27.07 -40.64 28.93
CA GLY A 269 28.44 -40.55 28.41
C GLY A 269 28.63 -39.52 27.28
N GLY A 270 27.66 -38.61 27.09
CA GLY A 270 27.62 -37.63 26.00
C GLY A 270 28.04 -36.22 26.42
N ILE A 271 28.00 -35.30 25.45
CA ILE A 271 28.42 -33.89 25.55
C ILE A 271 27.65 -33.04 26.58
N PHE A 272 26.50 -33.50 27.09
CA PHE A 272 25.73 -32.81 28.13
C PHE A 272 25.44 -33.68 29.36
N GLY A 273 26.08 -34.85 29.46
CA GLY A 273 25.80 -35.84 30.51
C GLY A 273 26.13 -35.39 31.93
N ASP A 274 27.00 -34.39 32.06
CA ASP A 274 27.48 -33.82 33.31
C ASP A 274 26.68 -32.59 33.77
N VAL A 275 25.77 -32.07 32.94
CA VAL A 275 25.02 -30.82 33.21
C VAL A 275 23.50 -31.01 33.29
N VAL A 276 23.01 -32.19 32.95
CA VAL A 276 21.59 -32.51 32.91
C VAL A 276 21.20 -33.27 34.19
N GLU A 277 20.39 -32.64 35.05
CA GLU A 277 19.91 -33.21 36.33
C GLU A 277 18.40 -33.57 36.33
N ASP A 278 17.70 -33.38 35.20
CA ASP A 278 16.25 -33.56 35.06
C ASP A 278 15.89 -35.04 34.75
N ASP A 279 14.83 -35.58 35.38
CA ASP A 279 14.36 -36.96 35.17
C ASP A 279 13.52 -37.14 33.90
N TYR A 280 13.14 -36.02 33.26
CA TYR A 280 12.38 -35.94 32.02
C TYR A 280 11.02 -36.64 32.00
N ASP A 281 10.48 -37.04 33.15
CA ASP A 281 9.11 -37.58 33.25
C ASP A 281 8.04 -36.46 33.06
N ARG A 282 8.45 -35.18 33.00
CA ARG A 282 7.56 -34.01 32.95
C ARG A 282 7.76 -33.02 31.80
N VAL A 283 8.42 -33.39 30.71
CA VAL A 283 8.49 -32.49 29.53
C VAL A 283 7.14 -32.49 28.81
N ALA A 284 6.34 -31.43 29.02
CA ALA A 284 5.11 -31.19 28.29
C ALA A 284 5.41 -31.14 26.77
N ASN A 285 4.85 -32.08 26.01
CA ASN A 285 4.77 -31.95 24.56
C ASN A 285 4.05 -30.64 24.25
N PHE A 286 4.64 -29.76 23.42
CA PHE A 286 3.95 -28.57 22.91
C PHE A 286 2.62 -29.00 22.30
N VAL A 287 1.52 -28.76 23.02
CA VAL A 287 0.17 -29.08 22.54
C VAL A 287 -0.14 -28.05 21.45
N ASN A 288 -0.18 -28.49 20.20
CA ASN A 288 -0.38 -27.61 19.03
C ASN A 288 -1.83 -27.65 18.50
N GLN A 289 -2.69 -28.50 19.06
CA GLN A 289 -4.08 -28.71 18.66
C GLN A 289 -4.96 -28.93 19.90
N GLY A 290 -6.27 -28.72 19.80
CA GLY A 290 -7.20 -28.92 20.92
C GLY A 290 -7.19 -27.78 21.95
N ASP A 291 -7.66 -28.07 23.15
CA ASP A 291 -7.95 -27.07 24.20
C ASP A 291 -6.69 -26.45 24.82
N ASP A 292 -5.58 -27.21 24.86
CA ASP A 292 -4.31 -26.77 25.48
C ASP A 292 -3.37 -26.05 24.49
N ARG A 293 -3.87 -25.64 23.32
CA ARG A 293 -3.01 -25.05 22.28
C ARG A 293 -2.52 -23.66 22.63
N LEU A 294 -1.24 -23.39 22.35
CA LEU A 294 -0.60 -22.11 22.71
C LEU A 294 -0.78 -21.01 21.65
N ARG A 295 -1.27 -21.34 20.45
CA ARG A 295 -1.38 -20.41 19.32
C ARG A 295 -2.72 -20.55 18.63
N ILE A 296 -3.53 -19.49 18.68
CA ILE A 296 -4.91 -19.51 18.18
C ILE A 296 -5.08 -18.44 17.09
N PRO A 297 -5.40 -18.81 15.85
CA PRO A 297 -5.77 -17.85 14.82
C PRO A 297 -7.21 -17.37 15.03
N HIS A 298 -7.41 -16.06 15.06
CA HIS A 298 -8.72 -15.42 15.17
C HIS A 298 -9.06 -14.66 13.90
N TRP A 299 -10.26 -14.88 13.38
CA TRP A 299 -10.82 -14.07 12.30
C TRP A 299 -11.47 -12.82 12.88
N GLN A 300 -10.76 -11.71 12.78
CA GLN A 300 -11.09 -10.40 13.36
C GLN A 300 -11.66 -9.45 12.30
N ASN A 301 -12.63 -9.94 11.52
CA ASN A 301 -13.25 -9.13 10.47
C ASN A 301 -13.93 -7.89 11.04
N LYS A 302 -13.64 -6.71 10.46
CA LYS A 302 -14.13 -5.41 10.91
C LYS A 302 -13.75 -5.01 12.35
N LEU A 303 -12.78 -5.68 12.98
CA LEU A 303 -12.22 -5.23 14.26
C LEU A 303 -11.57 -3.84 14.12
N PHE A 304 -10.91 -3.60 12.99
CA PHE A 304 -10.31 -2.32 12.64
C PHE A 304 -11.11 -1.64 11.52
N GLY A 305 -11.15 -0.31 11.55
CA GLY A 305 -11.68 0.49 10.46
C GLY A 305 -10.68 0.59 9.31
N ALA A 306 -11.19 0.57 8.08
CA ALA A 306 -10.36 0.83 6.91
C ALA A 306 -9.80 2.27 6.94
N PRO A 307 -8.62 2.54 6.37
CA PRO A 307 -8.06 3.89 6.34
C PRO A 307 -8.96 4.91 5.64
N CYS A 308 -9.63 4.50 4.56
CA CYS A 308 -10.59 5.36 3.86
C CYS A 308 -11.84 5.70 4.70
N GLN A 309 -12.33 4.75 5.50
CA GLN A 309 -13.47 4.94 6.39
C GLN A 309 -13.12 5.82 7.58
N THR A 310 -11.98 5.55 8.22
CA THR A 310 -11.53 6.26 9.43
C THR A 310 -11.11 7.70 9.14
N ALA A 311 -10.49 7.95 7.99
CA ALA A 311 -10.13 9.30 7.55
C ALA A 311 -11.33 10.10 7.03
N CYS A 312 -12.41 9.45 6.60
CA CYS A 312 -13.62 10.12 6.16
C CYS A 312 -14.38 10.70 7.36
N PRO A 313 -14.61 12.03 7.45
CA PRO A 313 -15.36 12.60 8.57
C PRO A 313 -16.77 12.00 8.73
N THR A 314 -17.42 11.66 7.62
CA THR A 314 -18.75 11.03 7.59
C THR A 314 -18.71 9.53 7.90
N GLY A 315 -17.52 8.91 7.89
CA GLY A 315 -17.34 7.49 8.22
C GLY A 315 -17.83 6.52 7.15
N ILE A 316 -17.85 6.92 5.87
CA ILE A 316 -18.32 6.08 4.76
C ILE A 316 -17.40 4.85 4.59
N PRO A 317 -17.91 3.60 4.71
CA PRO A 317 -17.11 2.39 4.58
C PRO A 317 -16.93 2.04 3.10
N THR A 318 -16.03 2.72 2.40
CA THR A 318 -15.83 2.47 0.96
C THR A 318 -15.39 1.04 0.69
N GLN A 319 -14.65 0.39 1.58
CA GLN A 319 -14.29 -1.03 1.45
C GLN A 319 -15.52 -1.95 1.43
N ASP A 320 -16.57 -1.64 2.20
CA ASP A 320 -17.83 -2.40 2.18
C ASP A 320 -18.58 -2.17 0.86
N ARG A 321 -18.61 -0.92 0.38
CA ARG A 321 -19.13 -0.58 -0.95
C ARG A 321 -18.41 -1.37 -2.06
N ILE A 322 -17.08 -1.46 -1.99
CA ILE A 322 -16.30 -2.22 -2.96
C ILE A 322 -16.55 -3.73 -2.83
N ASN A 323 -16.76 -4.25 -1.62
CA ASN A 323 -17.13 -5.65 -1.42
C ASN A 323 -18.48 -5.98 -2.09
N LEU A 324 -19.48 -5.11 -1.98
CA LEU A 324 -20.75 -5.26 -2.70
C LEU A 324 -20.55 -5.28 -4.22
N LEU A 325 -19.71 -4.39 -4.77
CA LEU A 325 -19.36 -4.41 -6.19
C LEU A 325 -18.70 -5.74 -6.59
N ARG A 326 -17.84 -6.30 -5.75
CA ARG A 326 -17.19 -7.60 -5.99
C ARG A 326 -18.20 -8.76 -6.01
N GLN A 327 -19.25 -8.66 -5.21
CA GLN A 327 -20.37 -9.62 -5.19
C GLN A 327 -21.37 -9.43 -6.34
N GLY A 328 -21.16 -8.44 -7.23
CA GLY A 328 -22.12 -8.10 -8.28
C GLY A 328 -23.35 -7.32 -7.79
N LYS A 329 -23.40 -6.97 -6.50
CA LYS A 329 -24.45 -6.17 -5.84
C LYS A 329 -24.29 -4.68 -6.14
N ILE A 330 -24.39 -4.32 -7.42
CA ILE A 330 -24.10 -2.97 -7.90
C ILE A 330 -25.07 -1.96 -7.30
N LYS A 331 -26.37 -2.27 -7.29
CA LYS A 331 -27.40 -1.37 -6.77
C LYS A 331 -27.14 -1.05 -5.30
N GLU A 332 -26.95 -2.08 -4.47
CA GLU A 332 -26.68 -1.91 -3.03
C GLU A 332 -25.36 -1.15 -2.80
N ALA A 333 -24.34 -1.38 -3.64
CA ALA A 333 -23.08 -0.65 -3.55
C ALA A 333 -23.24 0.85 -3.83
N LEU A 334 -24.07 1.23 -4.80
CA LEU A 334 -24.34 2.63 -5.12
C LEU A 334 -25.27 3.29 -4.10
N GLU A 335 -26.19 2.53 -3.50
CA GLU A 335 -27.11 2.99 -2.44
C GLU A 335 -26.43 3.15 -1.08
N LEU A 336 -25.41 2.35 -0.76
CA LEU A 336 -24.76 2.34 0.55
C LEU A 336 -24.32 3.74 0.99
N VAL A 337 -23.77 4.55 0.09
CA VAL A 337 -23.30 5.92 0.42
C VAL A 337 -24.43 6.84 0.89
N LEU A 338 -25.67 6.63 0.43
CA LEU A 338 -26.84 7.43 0.80
C LEU A 338 -27.26 7.23 2.25
N THR A 339 -26.87 6.12 2.88
CA THR A 339 -27.06 5.92 4.33
C THR A 339 -26.10 6.77 5.16
N TYR A 340 -25.04 7.31 4.55
CA TYR A 340 -24.01 8.11 5.22
C TYR A 340 -24.10 9.59 4.83
N SER A 341 -24.36 9.90 3.56
CA SER A 341 -24.42 11.26 3.04
C SER A 341 -25.49 11.40 1.97
N PRO A 342 -26.32 12.46 2.00
CA PRO A 342 -27.24 12.74 0.91
C PRO A 342 -26.58 13.39 -0.32
N PHE A 343 -25.26 13.70 -0.24
CA PHE A 343 -24.50 14.39 -1.30
C PHE A 343 -23.33 13.55 -1.88
N PRO A 344 -23.55 12.30 -2.31
CA PRO A 344 -22.48 11.48 -2.89
C PRO A 344 -21.86 12.10 -4.15
N ALA A 345 -22.62 12.75 -5.01
CA ALA A 345 -22.10 13.33 -6.24
C ALA A 345 -21.55 14.74 -6.01
N SER A 346 -22.32 15.65 -5.39
CA SER A 346 -21.89 17.04 -5.18
C SER A 346 -20.68 17.12 -4.27
N VAL A 347 -20.70 16.41 -3.13
CA VAL A 347 -19.60 16.49 -2.16
C VAL A 347 -18.55 15.44 -2.45
N CYS A 348 -18.87 14.14 -2.39
CA CYS A 348 -17.84 13.12 -2.55
C CYS A 348 -17.27 13.08 -3.98
N GLY A 349 -18.11 13.37 -5.00
CA GLY A 349 -17.73 13.33 -6.40
C GLY A 349 -17.10 14.60 -6.97
N GLN A 350 -17.26 15.77 -6.33
CA GLN A 350 -16.74 17.04 -6.87
C GLN A 350 -15.86 17.80 -5.87
N VAL A 351 -16.42 18.27 -4.75
CA VAL A 351 -15.76 19.31 -3.93
C VAL A 351 -14.99 18.80 -2.72
N CYS A 352 -15.19 17.54 -2.32
CA CYS A 352 -14.47 16.95 -1.19
C CYS A 352 -12.96 16.93 -1.47
N PRO A 353 -12.10 17.27 -0.48
CA PRO A 353 -10.65 17.12 -0.60
C PRO A 353 -10.19 15.66 -0.64
N ASN A 354 -11.08 14.71 -0.34
CA ASN A 354 -10.85 13.26 -0.36
C ASN A 354 -9.72 12.78 0.57
N LEU A 355 -9.79 13.14 1.85
CA LEU A 355 -8.92 12.58 2.90
C LEU A 355 -8.87 11.04 2.90
N CYS A 356 -9.94 10.40 2.43
CA CYS A 356 -10.01 8.95 2.24
C CYS A 356 -9.08 8.42 1.14
N LYS A 357 -8.76 9.22 0.10
CA LYS A 357 -7.75 8.91 -0.93
C LYS A 357 -6.35 9.07 -0.33
N ASP A 358 -6.11 10.15 0.42
CA ASP A 358 -4.83 10.42 1.09
C ASP A 358 -4.47 9.37 2.14
N ALA A 359 -5.46 8.76 2.79
CA ALA A 359 -5.23 7.66 3.74
C ALA A 359 -5.21 6.27 3.08
N CYS A 360 -5.59 6.14 1.80
CA CYS A 360 -5.81 4.85 1.16
C CYS A 360 -4.52 4.02 1.09
N SER A 361 -4.51 2.80 1.63
CA SER A 361 -3.34 1.91 1.56
C SER A 361 -2.92 1.54 0.14
N ARG A 362 -3.82 1.64 -0.85
CA ARG A 362 -3.49 1.36 -2.25
C ARG A 362 -2.49 2.36 -2.83
N GLN A 363 -2.36 3.57 -2.26
CA GLN A 363 -1.37 4.56 -2.70
C GLN A 363 0.08 4.06 -2.60
N PHE A 364 0.34 3.08 -1.72
CA PHE A 364 1.66 2.45 -1.58
C PHE A 364 1.93 1.36 -2.62
N VAL A 365 0.91 0.97 -3.40
CA VAL A 365 1.03 0.06 -4.55
C VAL A 365 1.03 0.88 -5.85
N ASP A 366 -0.01 1.70 -6.05
CA ASP A 366 -0.15 2.58 -7.22
C ASP A 366 -1.01 3.82 -6.91
N HIS A 367 -2.19 3.95 -7.53
CA HIS A 367 -3.13 5.04 -7.32
C HIS A 367 -4.19 4.67 -6.27
N PRO A 368 -4.60 5.61 -5.40
CA PRO A 368 -5.76 5.40 -4.53
C PRO A 368 -6.99 4.92 -5.31
N VAL A 369 -7.92 4.30 -4.59
CA VAL A 369 -9.24 3.94 -5.15
C VAL A 369 -9.93 5.21 -5.68
N ALA A 370 -10.61 5.10 -6.83
CA ALA A 370 -11.35 6.16 -7.51
C ALA A 370 -12.60 6.64 -6.74
N MET A 371 -12.40 7.23 -5.55
CA MET A 371 -13.49 7.62 -4.63
C MET A 371 -14.42 8.68 -5.23
N GLN A 372 -13.89 9.60 -6.01
CA GLN A 372 -14.67 10.69 -6.62
C GLN A 372 -15.61 10.15 -7.68
N GLU A 373 -15.07 9.30 -8.55
CA GLU A 373 -15.80 8.65 -9.62
C GLU A 373 -16.88 7.73 -9.04
N LEU A 374 -16.57 6.99 -7.97
CA LEU A 374 -17.57 6.25 -7.20
C LEU A 374 -18.66 7.19 -6.64
N GLY A 375 -18.31 8.36 -6.10
CA GLY A 375 -19.30 9.34 -5.64
C GLY A 375 -20.27 9.76 -6.74
N ARG A 376 -19.75 10.08 -7.93
CA ARG A 376 -20.55 10.50 -9.10
C ARG A 376 -21.48 9.40 -9.60
N LEU A 377 -21.07 8.12 -9.55
CA LEU A 377 -21.95 7.00 -9.93
C LEU A 377 -23.22 6.91 -9.07
N SER A 378 -23.25 7.53 -7.90
CA SER A 378 -24.41 7.54 -7.01
C SER A 378 -25.31 8.77 -7.19
N GLN A 379 -25.09 9.60 -8.23
CA GLN A 379 -25.89 10.80 -8.50
C GLN A 379 -27.37 10.48 -8.67
N ASP A 380 -27.71 9.52 -9.53
CA ASP A 380 -29.08 9.22 -9.94
C ASP A 380 -29.71 8.06 -9.13
N VAL A 381 -29.09 7.68 -8.02
CA VAL A 381 -29.59 6.59 -7.17
C VAL A 381 -30.83 7.06 -6.40
N SER A 382 -31.86 6.22 -6.39
CA SER A 382 -33.10 6.46 -5.66
C SER A 382 -32.87 6.55 -4.15
N PRO A 383 -33.71 7.32 -3.41
CA PRO A 383 -33.64 7.34 -1.96
C PRO A 383 -33.82 5.94 -1.33
N PRO A 384 -33.14 5.64 -0.22
CA PRO A 384 -33.43 4.46 0.59
C PRO A 384 -34.85 4.49 1.18
N GLU A 385 -35.37 3.32 1.53
CA GLU A 385 -36.66 3.24 2.21
C GLU A 385 -36.62 3.85 3.62
N LYS A 386 -37.71 4.53 3.98
CA LYS A 386 -37.87 5.14 5.31
C LYS A 386 -38.36 4.11 6.31
N LYS A 387 -37.98 4.28 7.57
CA LYS A 387 -38.64 3.61 8.69
C LYS A 387 -40.09 4.12 8.86
N PRO A 388 -40.97 3.34 9.53
CA PRO A 388 -42.32 3.77 9.84
C PRO A 388 -42.37 5.12 10.56
N GLU A 389 -43.45 5.87 10.34
CA GLU A 389 -43.62 7.18 10.95
C GLU A 389 -43.66 7.10 12.49
N THR A 390 -42.83 7.92 13.13
CA THR A 390 -42.71 7.97 14.61
C THR A 390 -43.71 8.92 15.26
N GLY A 391 -44.35 9.79 14.47
CA GLY A 391 -45.20 10.88 14.95
C GLY A 391 -44.44 12.05 15.62
N LYS A 392 -43.11 11.98 15.73
CA LYS A 392 -42.26 13.03 16.32
C LYS A 392 -41.90 14.10 15.29
N LYS A 393 -41.82 15.35 15.73
CA LYS A 393 -41.55 16.53 14.90
C LYS A 393 -40.22 17.17 15.24
N VAL A 394 -39.37 17.36 14.24
CA VAL A 394 -38.05 18.00 14.40
C VAL A 394 -37.93 19.22 13.49
N ALA A 395 -37.49 20.35 14.05
CA ALA A 395 -37.19 21.56 13.29
C ALA A 395 -35.68 21.68 13.04
N VAL A 396 -35.28 21.86 11.79
CA VAL A 396 -33.89 22.11 11.40
C VAL A 396 -33.75 23.56 10.95
N ILE A 397 -32.90 24.33 11.61
CA ILE A 397 -32.67 25.75 11.31
C ILE A 397 -31.37 25.86 10.50
N GLY A 398 -31.49 26.20 9.22
CA GLY A 398 -30.40 26.24 8.25
C GLY A 398 -30.49 25.10 7.23
N GLY A 399 -30.63 25.46 5.95
CA GLY A 399 -30.70 24.55 4.80
C GLY A 399 -29.34 24.29 4.14
N GLY A 400 -28.25 24.37 4.91
CA GLY A 400 -26.89 24.04 4.45
C GLY A 400 -26.61 22.52 4.41
N PRO A 401 -25.37 22.11 4.07
CA PRO A 401 -25.01 20.69 3.97
C PRO A 401 -25.25 19.90 5.26
N GLY A 402 -24.96 20.49 6.43
CA GLY A 402 -25.22 19.85 7.73
C GLY A 402 -26.71 19.72 8.03
N GLY A 403 -27.48 20.79 7.83
CA GLY A 403 -28.93 20.78 8.08
C GLY A 403 -29.69 19.86 7.12
N LEU A 404 -29.35 19.87 5.84
CA LEU A 404 -29.91 18.95 4.85
C LEU A 404 -29.52 17.48 5.14
N SER A 405 -28.32 17.24 5.66
CA SER A 405 -27.93 15.90 6.13
C SER A 405 -28.72 15.47 7.36
N ALA A 406 -28.96 16.36 8.32
CA ALA A 406 -29.82 16.07 9.46
C ALA A 406 -31.26 15.78 9.03
N ALA A 407 -31.82 16.60 8.13
CA ALA A 407 -33.15 16.40 7.61
C ALA A 407 -33.29 15.06 6.88
N TRP A 408 -32.33 14.74 6.00
CA TRP A 408 -32.28 13.45 5.30
C TRP A 408 -32.30 12.26 6.28
N GLN A 409 -31.43 12.28 7.28
CA GLN A 409 -31.24 11.17 8.21
C GLN A 409 -32.42 11.03 9.18
N LEU A 410 -32.96 12.13 9.69
CA LEU A 410 -34.17 12.13 10.51
C LEU A 410 -35.40 11.65 9.73
N SER A 411 -35.53 12.02 8.45
CA SER A 411 -36.61 11.52 7.58
C SER A 411 -36.47 10.02 7.31
N LEU A 412 -35.25 9.49 7.16
CA LEU A 412 -35.01 8.04 7.06
C LEU A 412 -35.41 7.28 8.33
N LEU A 413 -35.26 7.90 9.50
CA LEU A 413 -35.69 7.35 10.80
C LEU A 413 -37.20 7.45 11.04
N GLY A 414 -37.96 8.08 10.13
CA GLY A 414 -39.42 8.17 10.23
C GLY A 414 -39.92 9.39 11.02
N HIS A 415 -39.07 10.39 11.30
CA HIS A 415 -39.49 11.63 11.92
C HIS A 415 -40.02 12.64 10.89
N SER A 416 -41.01 13.45 11.30
CA SER A 416 -41.48 14.59 10.51
C SER A 416 -40.50 15.76 10.66
N VAL A 417 -39.91 16.23 9.55
CA VAL A 417 -38.88 17.27 9.59
C VAL A 417 -39.33 18.51 8.82
N THR A 418 -39.15 19.68 9.43
CA THR A 418 -39.26 20.98 8.75
C THR A 418 -37.91 21.69 8.77
N VAL A 419 -37.40 22.07 7.60
CA VAL A 419 -36.18 22.86 7.43
C VAL A 419 -36.55 24.33 7.24
N PHE A 420 -35.97 25.22 8.05
CA PHE A 420 -36.13 26.67 7.97
C PHE A 420 -34.86 27.28 7.40
N GLU A 421 -34.94 27.87 6.22
CA GLU A 421 -33.83 28.52 5.52
C GLU A 421 -34.11 30.02 5.37
N SER A 422 -33.11 30.83 5.69
CA SER A 422 -33.14 32.29 5.58
C SER A 422 -33.05 32.79 4.14
N ASP A 423 -32.32 32.09 3.29
CA ASP A 423 -32.13 32.42 1.88
C ASP A 423 -33.29 31.90 1.01
N LYS A 424 -33.30 32.30 -0.27
CA LYS A 424 -34.34 31.90 -1.25
C LYS A 424 -34.26 30.42 -1.64
N GLU A 425 -33.08 29.83 -1.54
CA GLU A 425 -32.79 28.45 -1.93
C GLU A 425 -31.95 27.75 -0.87
N VAL A 426 -32.15 26.44 -0.74
CA VAL A 426 -31.32 25.58 0.13
C VAL A 426 -30.03 25.14 -0.57
N GLY A 427 -29.09 24.62 0.22
CA GLY A 427 -27.75 24.21 -0.19
C GLY A 427 -26.66 24.91 0.62
N GLY A 428 -26.98 26.03 1.28
CA GLY A 428 -26.02 26.83 2.05
C GLY A 428 -24.76 27.12 1.24
N LYS A 429 -23.57 26.99 1.85
CA LYS A 429 -22.28 27.23 1.19
C LYS A 429 -22.06 26.42 -0.08
N LEU A 430 -22.67 25.23 -0.25
CA LEU A 430 -22.57 24.47 -1.50
C LEU A 430 -23.12 25.26 -2.68
N ARG A 431 -24.26 25.94 -2.50
CA ARG A 431 -24.89 26.78 -3.53
C ARG A 431 -24.30 28.19 -3.53
N GLN A 432 -24.02 28.72 -2.35
CA GLN A 432 -23.77 30.14 -2.13
C GLN A 432 -22.32 30.57 -2.39
N ALA A 433 -21.35 29.69 -2.16
CA ALA A 433 -19.95 30.10 -2.12
C ALA A 433 -19.04 29.31 -3.06
N ILE A 434 -19.36 28.05 -3.36
CA ILE A 434 -18.50 27.21 -4.20
C ILE A 434 -18.64 27.64 -5.67
N PRO A 435 -17.54 27.86 -6.40
CA PRO A 435 -17.58 28.18 -7.83
C PRO A 435 -18.30 27.11 -8.66
N MET A 436 -19.09 27.53 -9.65
CA MET A 436 -19.87 26.64 -10.52
C MET A 436 -18.99 25.67 -11.34
N GLU A 437 -17.75 26.05 -11.65
CA GLU A 437 -16.77 25.19 -12.31
C GLU A 437 -16.35 23.99 -11.44
N ARG A 438 -16.35 24.17 -10.11
CA ARG A 438 -16.06 23.09 -9.14
C ARG A 438 -17.30 22.28 -8.82
N LEU A 439 -18.47 22.91 -8.75
CA LEU A 439 -19.74 22.26 -8.44
C LEU A 439 -20.83 22.70 -9.43
N PRO A 440 -21.08 21.89 -10.48
CA PRO A 440 -22.19 22.15 -11.39
C PRO A 440 -23.54 22.16 -10.67
N ARG A 441 -24.38 23.16 -10.98
CA ARG A 441 -25.70 23.33 -10.34
C ARG A 441 -26.60 22.12 -10.50
N GLU A 442 -26.61 21.52 -11.69
CA GLU A 442 -27.44 20.36 -12.02
C GLU A 442 -27.22 19.19 -11.06
N ILE A 443 -25.97 18.94 -10.65
CA ILE A 443 -25.63 17.86 -9.71
C ILE A 443 -26.17 18.20 -8.31
N LEU A 444 -26.02 19.44 -7.86
CA LEU A 444 -26.54 19.86 -6.55
C LEU A 444 -28.06 19.84 -6.52
N ASP A 445 -28.69 20.34 -7.58
CA ASP A 445 -30.15 20.39 -7.72
C ASP A 445 -30.76 18.99 -7.67
N SER A 446 -30.17 18.00 -8.39
CA SER A 446 -30.66 16.62 -8.35
C SER A 446 -30.62 16.01 -6.95
N GLU A 447 -29.57 16.30 -6.17
CA GLU A 447 -29.43 15.75 -4.83
C GLU A 447 -30.33 16.48 -3.82
N VAL A 448 -30.51 17.80 -3.98
CA VAL A 448 -31.47 18.59 -3.17
C VAL A 448 -32.90 18.13 -3.42
N ASP A 449 -33.27 17.86 -4.68
CA ASP A 449 -34.61 17.38 -5.02
C ASP A 449 -34.85 15.96 -4.50
N ARG A 450 -33.82 15.10 -4.49
CA ARG A 450 -33.86 13.81 -3.80
C ARG A 450 -34.17 13.97 -2.31
N ILE A 451 -33.57 14.95 -1.63
CA ILE A 451 -33.85 15.23 -0.21
C ILE A 451 -35.29 15.72 -0.03
N LYS A 452 -35.80 16.59 -0.90
CA LYS A 452 -37.21 17.03 -0.87
C LYS A 452 -38.18 15.88 -1.06
N SER A 453 -37.88 14.93 -1.95
CA SER A 453 -38.73 13.75 -2.17
C SER A 453 -38.81 12.83 -0.94
N MET A 454 -37.89 12.95 0.01
CA MET A 454 -37.94 12.25 1.29
C MET A 454 -38.92 12.87 2.29
N GLY A 455 -39.72 13.86 1.89
CA GLY A 455 -40.82 14.38 2.71
C GLY A 455 -40.41 15.37 3.79
N ALA A 456 -39.17 15.87 3.75
CA ALA A 456 -38.78 17.03 4.55
C ALA A 456 -39.45 18.29 3.99
N GLU A 457 -40.23 18.99 4.82
CA GLU A 457 -40.84 20.27 4.46
C GLU A 457 -39.77 21.36 4.47
N ILE A 458 -39.59 22.11 3.39
CA ILE A 458 -38.58 23.17 3.31
C ILE A 458 -39.25 24.54 3.23
N LYS A 459 -38.98 25.40 4.22
CA LYS A 459 -39.45 26.78 4.32
C LYS A 459 -38.30 27.75 4.11
N THR A 460 -38.18 28.28 2.91
CA THR A 460 -37.17 29.28 2.52
C THR A 460 -37.61 30.70 2.89
N SER A 461 -36.67 31.66 2.84
CA SER A 461 -36.92 33.07 3.18
C SER A 461 -37.47 33.28 4.59
N GLN A 462 -37.12 32.42 5.53
CA GLN A 462 -37.50 32.49 6.94
C GLN A 462 -36.27 32.71 7.82
N LYS A 463 -35.96 33.98 8.10
CA LYS A 463 -34.95 34.33 9.10
C LYS A 463 -35.53 34.11 10.51
N ILE A 464 -34.83 33.34 11.34
CA ILE A 464 -35.26 33.06 12.71
C ILE A 464 -34.80 34.17 13.65
N ASP A 465 -35.76 34.75 14.38
CA ASP A 465 -35.52 35.67 15.49
C ASP A 465 -35.84 34.99 16.84
N THR A 466 -35.60 35.67 17.95
CA THR A 466 -35.83 35.11 19.31
C THR A 466 -37.28 34.69 19.53
N LYS A 467 -38.26 35.40 18.96
CA LYS A 467 -39.69 35.09 19.12
C LYS A 467 -40.06 33.82 18.37
N THR A 468 -39.59 33.70 17.13
CA THR A 468 -39.81 32.55 16.27
C THR A 468 -39.09 31.33 16.82
N PHE A 469 -37.85 31.48 17.31
CA PHE A 469 -37.11 30.39 17.96
C PHE A 469 -37.88 29.83 19.16
N LYS A 470 -38.38 30.68 20.07
CA LYS A 470 -39.21 30.26 21.21
C LYS A 470 -40.53 29.60 20.79
N LYS A 471 -41.09 29.98 19.64
CA LYS A 471 -42.27 29.32 19.07
C LYS A 471 -41.92 27.91 18.61
N LEU A 472 -40.83 27.76 17.84
CA LEU A 472 -40.36 26.46 17.37
C LEU A 472 -40.04 25.50 18.54
N GLN A 473 -39.44 26.00 19.63
CA GLN A 473 -39.20 25.21 20.84
C GLN A 473 -40.48 24.62 21.48
N LYS A 474 -41.63 25.26 21.28
CA LYS A 474 -42.92 24.78 21.80
C LYS A 474 -43.62 23.83 20.83
N GLU A 475 -43.44 24.02 19.52
CA GLU A 475 -44.16 23.30 18.46
C GLU A 475 -43.48 21.99 18.04
N TYR A 476 -42.16 21.89 18.23
CA TYR A 476 -41.36 20.73 17.81
C TYR A 476 -40.79 20.00 19.04
N ASP A 477 -40.59 18.70 18.89
CA ASP A 477 -40.07 17.84 19.95
C ASP A 477 -38.55 18.01 20.13
N ALA A 478 -37.83 18.31 19.05
CA ALA A 478 -36.40 18.64 19.03
C ALA A 478 -36.06 19.68 17.96
N LEU A 479 -34.94 20.39 18.16
CA LEU A 479 -34.45 21.43 17.26
C LEU A 479 -32.97 21.19 16.89
N VAL A 480 -32.61 21.40 15.63
CA VAL A 480 -31.24 21.34 15.13
C VAL A 480 -30.83 22.72 14.62
N ILE A 481 -29.81 23.33 15.22
CA ILE A 481 -29.21 24.59 14.77
C ILE A 481 -28.05 24.28 13.82
N ALA A 482 -28.28 24.46 12.53
CA ALA A 482 -27.37 24.23 11.42
C ALA A 482 -27.18 25.49 10.57
N THR A 483 -27.28 26.68 11.17
CA THR A 483 -27.18 27.98 10.48
C THR A 483 -25.81 28.27 9.93
N GLY A 484 -24.76 27.59 10.42
CA GLY A 484 -23.41 27.74 9.92
C GLY A 484 -22.81 29.12 10.21
N ALA A 485 -21.60 29.35 9.74
CA ALA A 485 -20.90 30.62 9.90
C ALA A 485 -21.08 31.49 8.65
N HIS A 486 -21.53 32.73 8.85
CA HIS A 486 -21.81 33.68 7.77
C HIS A 486 -21.28 35.10 8.06
N ASN A 487 -21.00 35.43 9.33
CA ASN A 487 -20.50 36.75 9.71
C ASN A 487 -18.96 36.75 9.61
N PRO A 488 -18.35 37.56 8.74
CA PRO A 488 -16.90 37.56 8.58
C PRO A 488 -16.20 38.05 9.84
N VAL A 489 -15.08 37.44 10.17
CA VAL A 489 -14.18 37.92 11.22
C VAL A 489 -13.38 39.10 10.66
N VAL A 490 -13.65 40.29 11.17
CA VAL A 490 -12.92 41.51 10.79
C VAL A 490 -12.05 41.94 11.96
N ILE A 491 -10.74 42.10 11.70
CA ILE A 491 -9.79 42.65 12.65
C ILE A 491 -9.87 44.18 12.56
N PRO A 492 -10.06 44.92 13.67
CA PRO A 492 -10.15 46.37 13.61
C PRO A 492 -8.77 46.98 13.34
N PHE A 493 -8.64 47.66 12.21
CA PHE A 493 -7.50 48.51 11.83
C PHE A 493 -7.99 49.72 11.03
N PRO A 494 -7.22 50.83 10.92
CA PRO A 494 -7.64 51.98 10.13
C PRO A 494 -7.94 51.59 8.67
N GLY A 495 -9.15 51.89 8.20
CA GLY A 495 -9.60 51.55 6.84
C GLY A 495 -10.29 50.19 6.69
N HIS A 496 -10.49 49.41 7.77
CA HIS A 496 -11.18 48.11 7.71
C HIS A 496 -12.63 48.21 7.18
N GLU A 497 -13.26 49.37 7.26
CA GLU A 497 -14.58 49.67 6.69
C GLU A 497 -14.60 49.64 5.15
N ARG A 498 -13.44 49.73 4.49
CA ARG A 498 -13.30 49.64 3.02
C ARG A 498 -13.25 48.20 2.52
N LEU A 499 -13.16 47.21 3.40
CA LEU A 499 -13.01 45.82 3.03
C LEU A 499 -14.31 45.26 2.46
N VAL A 500 -14.20 44.60 1.31
CA VAL A 500 -15.26 43.75 0.77
C VAL A 500 -15.21 42.40 1.50
N LYS A 501 -16.37 41.90 1.92
CA LYS A 501 -16.45 40.62 2.63
C LYS A 501 -16.44 39.47 1.63
N GLY A 502 -15.51 38.53 1.76
CA GLY A 502 -15.30 37.45 0.79
C GLY A 502 -16.53 36.58 0.54
N LEU A 503 -17.25 36.19 1.59
CA LEU A 503 -18.46 35.35 1.43
C LEU A 503 -19.59 36.08 0.70
N GLU A 504 -19.82 37.36 1.02
CA GLU A 504 -20.85 38.16 0.33
C GLU A 504 -20.47 38.36 -1.14
N PHE A 505 -19.18 38.57 -1.44
CA PHE A 505 -18.67 38.64 -2.80
C PHE A 505 -18.92 37.35 -3.59
N LEU A 506 -18.58 36.18 -3.03
CA LEU A 506 -18.84 34.88 -3.66
C LEU A 506 -20.35 34.62 -3.84
N LYS A 507 -21.17 34.99 -2.86
CA LYS A 507 -22.64 34.92 -2.95
C LYS A 507 -23.17 35.72 -4.14
N SER A 508 -22.71 36.96 -4.31
CA SER A 508 -23.11 37.81 -5.43
C SER A 508 -22.70 37.23 -6.78
N ILE A 509 -21.49 36.67 -6.90
CA ILE A 509 -21.06 35.96 -8.11
C ILE A 509 -22.00 34.79 -8.40
N ASN A 510 -22.22 33.93 -7.41
CA ASN A 510 -23.05 32.74 -7.60
C ASN A 510 -24.51 33.09 -7.88
N ASN A 511 -25.04 34.20 -7.36
CA ASN A 511 -26.38 34.69 -7.69
C ASN A 511 -26.50 35.27 -9.11
N GLY A 512 -25.39 35.41 -9.85
CA GLY A 512 -25.36 36.02 -11.18
C GLY A 512 -25.40 37.55 -11.17
N GLU A 513 -25.04 38.18 -10.04
CA GLU A 513 -25.08 39.65 -9.88
C GLU A 513 -23.89 40.36 -10.53
N ASN A 514 -22.85 39.61 -10.95
CA ASN A 514 -21.62 40.11 -11.57
C ASN A 514 -21.03 41.32 -10.81
N PRO A 515 -20.60 41.15 -9.55
CA PRO A 515 -20.11 42.25 -8.73
C PRO A 515 -18.91 42.93 -9.40
N ARG A 516 -18.88 44.28 -9.36
CA ARG A 516 -17.75 45.05 -9.88
C ARG A 516 -16.48 44.75 -9.10
N VAL A 517 -15.39 44.47 -9.81
CA VAL A 517 -14.07 44.22 -9.23
C VAL A 517 -13.09 45.31 -9.70
N GLY A 518 -12.11 45.64 -8.85
CA GLY A 518 -11.00 46.52 -9.21
C GLY A 518 -10.01 45.86 -10.19
N ARG A 519 -9.13 46.63 -10.82
CA ARG A 519 -8.09 46.06 -11.70
C ARG A 519 -7.01 45.36 -10.87
N LYS A 520 -6.60 45.98 -9.76
CA LYS A 520 -5.70 45.41 -8.76
C LYS A 520 -6.48 45.02 -7.51
N VAL A 521 -6.45 43.75 -7.14
CA VAL A 521 -7.19 43.22 -5.99
C VAL A 521 -6.23 42.62 -4.97
N VAL A 522 -6.44 42.93 -3.70
CA VAL A 522 -5.77 42.24 -2.58
C VAL A 522 -6.77 41.38 -1.83
N VAL A 523 -6.44 40.10 -1.64
CA VAL A 523 -7.24 39.17 -0.83
C VAL A 523 -6.51 38.92 0.49
N ILE A 524 -7.14 39.28 1.61
CA ILE A 524 -6.64 39.00 2.95
C ILE A 524 -7.09 37.60 3.35
N GLY A 525 -6.16 36.65 3.39
CA GLY A 525 -6.35 35.24 3.68
C GLY A 525 -5.97 34.35 2.48
N ALA A 526 -5.09 33.38 2.70
CA ALA A 526 -4.63 32.42 1.69
C ALA A 526 -5.04 30.97 2.04
N GLY A 527 -6.22 30.79 2.66
CA GLY A 527 -6.91 29.49 2.78
C GLY A 527 -7.78 29.18 1.57
N ASN A 528 -8.48 28.04 1.57
CA ASN A 528 -9.34 27.63 0.43
C ASN A 528 -10.37 28.72 0.05
N ALA A 529 -11.04 29.31 1.04
CA ALA A 529 -11.98 30.41 0.81
C ALA A 529 -11.30 31.64 0.20
N GLY A 530 -10.06 31.93 0.59
CA GLY A 530 -9.26 33.02 0.02
C GLY A 530 -8.89 32.74 -1.45
N MET A 531 -8.55 31.49 -1.78
CA MET A 531 -8.30 31.09 -3.17
C MET A 531 -9.57 31.15 -4.02
N ASP A 532 -10.72 30.72 -3.51
CA ASP A 532 -12.00 30.85 -4.23
C ASP A 532 -12.36 32.33 -4.47
N VAL A 533 -12.15 33.21 -3.49
CA VAL A 533 -12.32 34.66 -3.64
C VAL A 533 -11.37 35.21 -4.70
N ALA A 534 -10.11 34.79 -4.70
CA ALA A 534 -9.10 35.26 -5.64
C ALA A 534 -9.41 34.82 -7.09
N LEU A 535 -9.82 33.56 -7.27
CA LEU A 535 -10.30 33.04 -8.56
C LEU A 535 -11.58 33.74 -9.01
N GLY A 536 -12.50 33.99 -8.08
CA GLY A 536 -13.71 34.78 -8.35
C GLY A 536 -13.40 36.21 -8.80
N ALA A 537 -12.38 36.85 -8.21
CA ALA A 537 -11.92 38.17 -8.64
C ALA A 537 -11.39 38.16 -10.08
N TYR A 538 -10.57 37.16 -10.45
CA TYR A 538 -10.14 36.99 -11.84
C TYR A 538 -11.32 36.75 -12.79
N ALA A 539 -12.27 35.88 -12.41
CA ALA A 539 -13.46 35.60 -13.22
C ALA A 539 -14.33 36.86 -13.46
N MET A 540 -14.33 37.82 -12.51
CA MET A 540 -15.03 39.10 -12.64
C MET A 540 -14.22 40.20 -13.33
N GLY A 541 -13.00 39.90 -13.80
CA GLY A 541 -12.20 40.81 -14.63
C GLY A 541 -11.05 41.54 -13.93
N ALA A 542 -10.60 41.06 -12.76
CA ALA A 542 -9.38 41.60 -12.15
C ALA A 542 -8.15 41.32 -13.04
N GLU A 543 -7.25 42.29 -13.18
CA GLU A 543 -6.01 42.16 -13.98
C GLU A 543 -4.85 41.61 -13.14
N LYS A 544 -4.80 41.96 -11.85
CA LYS A 544 -3.80 41.47 -10.90
C LYS A 544 -4.44 41.18 -9.56
N VAL A 545 -4.26 39.96 -9.05
CA VAL A 545 -4.74 39.56 -7.72
C VAL A 545 -3.56 39.14 -6.85
N THR A 546 -3.43 39.74 -5.67
CA THR A 546 -2.41 39.39 -4.65
C THR A 546 -3.11 38.86 -3.40
N ALA A 547 -2.85 37.61 -3.03
CA ALA A 547 -3.32 37.04 -1.77
C ALA A 547 -2.25 37.25 -0.68
N ILE A 548 -2.67 37.65 0.52
CA ILE A 548 -1.77 37.83 1.65
C ILE A 548 -2.22 36.99 2.85
N ASP A 549 -1.27 36.49 3.63
CA ASP A 549 -1.58 35.76 4.86
C ASP A 549 -0.50 35.98 5.93
N VAL A 550 -0.89 35.94 7.19
CA VAL A 550 0.01 36.05 8.36
C VAL A 550 0.81 34.77 8.57
N GLN A 551 0.31 33.64 8.07
CA GLN A 551 0.92 32.32 8.16
C GLN A 551 1.14 31.72 6.76
N ARG A 552 1.82 30.57 6.71
CA ARG A 552 1.95 29.81 5.47
C ARG A 552 0.54 29.48 4.91
N PRO A 553 0.31 29.61 3.59
CA PRO A 553 -0.99 29.35 2.98
C PRO A 553 -1.58 28.00 3.39
N ALA A 554 -2.82 28.01 3.85
CA ALA A 554 -3.54 26.84 4.32
C ALA A 554 -4.42 26.19 3.22
N ALA A 555 -4.42 26.75 2.01
CA ALA A 555 -5.14 26.23 0.87
C ALA A 555 -4.51 24.93 0.33
N TYR A 556 -5.32 24.10 -0.35
CA TYR A 556 -4.80 22.91 -1.02
C TYR A 556 -3.85 23.30 -2.17
N GLN A 557 -2.80 22.51 -2.37
CA GLN A 557 -1.77 22.78 -3.39
C GLN A 557 -2.38 22.99 -4.79
N LYS A 558 -3.38 22.18 -5.17
CA LYS A 558 -4.08 22.32 -6.45
C LYS A 558 -4.75 23.70 -6.62
N GLU A 559 -5.30 24.26 -5.54
CA GLU A 559 -5.95 25.58 -5.59
C GLU A 559 -4.89 26.70 -5.72
N ILE A 560 -3.76 26.56 -5.01
CA ILE A 560 -2.61 27.46 -5.13
C ILE A 560 -2.03 27.42 -6.54
N ASP A 561 -1.87 26.23 -7.13
CA ASP A 561 -1.34 26.05 -8.48
C ASP A 561 -2.27 26.70 -9.52
N HIS A 562 -3.58 26.57 -9.37
CA HIS A 562 -4.56 27.21 -10.25
C HIS A 562 -4.49 28.75 -10.16
N PHE A 563 -4.44 29.29 -8.94
CA PHE A 563 -4.31 30.73 -8.72
C PHE A 563 -3.00 31.29 -9.31
N THR A 564 -1.89 30.58 -9.11
CA THR A 564 -0.57 30.98 -9.62
C THR A 564 -0.51 30.91 -11.14
N ALA A 565 -1.16 29.91 -11.76
CA ALA A 565 -1.24 29.78 -13.22
C ALA A 565 -1.96 30.96 -13.91
N LEU A 566 -2.86 31.64 -13.19
CA LEU A 566 -3.53 32.88 -13.66
C LEU A 566 -2.68 34.14 -13.40
N GLY A 567 -1.45 34.00 -12.90
CA GLY A 567 -0.57 35.14 -12.56
C GLY A 567 -0.78 35.69 -11.16
N GLY A 568 -1.53 34.99 -10.30
CA GLY A 568 -1.72 35.34 -8.89
C GLY A 568 -0.43 35.27 -8.08
N GLU A 569 -0.23 36.24 -7.19
CA GLU A 569 0.90 36.28 -6.25
C GLU A 569 0.41 36.00 -4.83
N ILE A 570 1.13 35.17 -4.07
CA ILE A 570 0.86 34.94 -2.64
C ILE A 570 2.02 35.51 -1.81
N GLN A 571 1.73 36.40 -0.87
CA GLN A 571 2.72 36.99 0.04
C GLN A 571 2.46 36.55 1.49
N TRP A 572 3.45 35.92 2.11
CA TRP A 572 3.42 35.52 3.51
C TRP A 572 4.85 35.48 4.09
N PRO A 573 5.04 35.75 5.39
CA PRO A 573 4.06 36.33 6.30
C PRO A 573 3.83 37.82 5.99
N ALA A 574 2.56 38.26 5.98
CA ALA A 574 2.17 39.65 5.74
C ALA A 574 1.09 40.08 6.75
N PHE A 575 1.35 41.17 7.48
CA PHE A 575 0.45 41.70 8.50
C PHE A 575 -0.09 43.06 8.08
N THR A 576 -1.41 43.20 8.01
CA THR A 576 -2.06 44.48 7.68
C THR A 576 -1.90 45.50 8.81
N GLU A 577 -1.45 46.70 8.46
CA GLU A 577 -1.44 47.87 9.35
C GLU A 577 -2.68 48.75 9.12
N ARG A 578 -2.94 49.10 7.85
CA ARG A 578 -4.08 49.95 7.44
C ARG A 578 -4.42 49.74 5.97
N VAL A 579 -5.61 50.18 5.57
CA VAL A 579 -6.06 50.23 4.17
C VAL A 579 -6.50 51.65 3.84
N ASP A 580 -6.10 52.19 2.69
CA ASP A 580 -6.50 53.52 2.21
C ASP A 580 -6.91 53.49 0.73
N GLU A 581 -6.77 54.61 0.02
CA GLU A 581 -7.09 54.74 -1.41
C GLU A 581 -6.01 54.17 -2.33
N ASP A 582 -4.77 54.09 -1.85
CA ASP A 582 -3.64 53.57 -2.63
C ASP A 582 -3.56 52.04 -2.52
N GLY A 583 -4.07 51.46 -1.43
CA GLY A 583 -4.21 50.02 -1.27
C GLY A 583 -4.02 49.54 0.18
N LEU A 584 -3.35 48.39 0.32
CA LEU A 584 -3.08 47.77 1.63
C LEU A 584 -1.65 48.08 2.08
N HIS A 585 -1.51 48.65 3.28
CA HIS A 585 -0.22 48.91 3.92
C HIS A 585 0.06 47.81 4.95
N THR A 586 1.23 47.19 4.86
CA THR A 586 1.68 46.17 5.79
C THR A 586 2.54 46.76 6.92
N LYS A 587 2.60 46.08 8.07
CA LYS A 587 3.34 46.55 9.25
C LYS A 587 4.85 46.69 9.08
N ASP A 588 5.42 46.05 8.06
CA ASP A 588 6.83 46.17 7.66
C ASP A 588 7.08 47.36 6.71
N GLY A 589 6.06 48.20 6.48
CA GLY A 589 6.17 49.45 5.72
C GLY A 589 6.00 49.31 4.22
N LYS A 590 5.53 48.15 3.73
CA LYS A 590 5.28 47.91 2.29
C LYS A 590 3.85 48.29 1.91
N LEU A 591 3.71 49.00 0.79
CA LEU A 591 2.42 49.22 0.14
C LEU A 591 2.19 48.13 -0.91
N ILE A 592 1.02 47.48 -0.83
CA ILE A 592 0.49 46.62 -1.89
C ILE A 592 -0.63 47.39 -2.57
N GLU A 593 -0.33 47.95 -3.75
CA GLU A 593 -1.29 48.73 -4.53
C GLU A 593 -2.54 47.93 -4.89
N ALA A 594 -3.72 48.45 -4.56
CA ALA A 594 -4.99 47.77 -4.78
C ALA A 594 -6.15 48.75 -4.91
N ASP A 595 -6.99 48.54 -5.93
CA ASP A 595 -8.25 49.26 -6.09
C ASP A 595 -9.38 48.66 -5.22
N MET A 596 -9.21 47.39 -4.81
CA MET A 596 -10.15 46.66 -3.99
C MET A 596 -9.43 45.71 -3.04
N VAL A 597 -9.87 45.66 -1.79
CA VAL A 597 -9.36 44.72 -0.78
C VAL A 597 -10.52 43.84 -0.29
N ILE A 598 -10.37 42.52 -0.43
CA ILE A 598 -11.38 41.53 -0.02
C ILE A 598 -10.84 40.73 1.17
N ILE A 599 -11.63 40.56 2.23
CA ILE A 599 -11.25 39.80 3.42
C ILE A 599 -11.89 38.40 3.46
N ALA A 600 -11.08 37.38 3.70
CA ALA A 600 -11.44 35.97 3.71
C ALA A 600 -10.71 35.16 4.82
N ILE A 601 -10.62 35.71 6.03
CA ILE A 601 -9.87 35.12 7.17
C ILE A 601 -10.75 34.29 8.15
N GLY A 602 -11.98 33.96 7.75
CA GLY A 602 -12.90 33.13 8.54
C GLY A 602 -14.19 33.86 8.94
N GLU A 603 -15.13 33.08 9.47
CA GLU A 603 -16.51 33.51 9.74
C GLU A 603 -16.98 33.01 11.12
N ARG A 604 -18.06 33.62 11.64
CA ARG A 604 -18.78 33.23 12.85
C ARG A 604 -20.28 33.04 12.56
N PRO A 605 -20.97 32.17 13.31
CA PRO A 605 -22.40 32.03 13.19
C PRO A 605 -23.13 33.26 13.76
N ASP A 606 -24.28 33.59 13.17
CA ASP A 606 -25.24 34.51 13.79
C ASP A 606 -26.17 33.71 14.69
N LEU A 607 -25.99 33.84 16.00
CA LEU A 607 -26.76 33.14 17.03
C LEU A 607 -27.47 34.14 17.96
N SER A 608 -27.79 35.35 17.48
CA SER A 608 -28.46 36.37 18.29
C SER A 608 -29.86 35.98 18.77
N TYR A 609 -30.46 34.95 18.18
CA TYR A 609 -31.80 34.46 18.51
C TYR A 609 -31.83 33.43 19.66
N VAL A 610 -30.66 32.93 20.11
CA VAL A 610 -30.55 32.06 21.29
C VAL A 610 -29.98 32.80 22.50
N PRO A 611 -30.21 32.32 23.74
CA PRO A 611 -29.63 32.92 24.93
C PRO A 611 -28.09 32.92 24.92
N ARG A 612 -27.46 34.00 25.42
CA ARG A 612 -26.00 34.17 25.38
C ARG A 612 -25.25 33.11 26.19
N GLU A 613 -25.88 32.63 27.26
CA GLU A 613 -25.38 31.57 28.14
C GLU A 613 -25.20 30.23 27.43
N TRP A 614 -25.91 29.97 26.32
CA TRP A 614 -25.75 28.75 25.51
C TRP A 614 -24.55 28.80 24.58
N LEU A 615 -23.85 29.93 24.54
CA LEU A 615 -22.77 30.20 23.61
C LEU A 615 -21.43 30.25 24.34
N THR A 616 -20.40 29.71 23.71
CA THR A 616 -19.01 29.85 24.14
C THR A 616 -18.59 31.31 24.20
N VAL A 617 -17.46 31.61 24.87
CA VAL A 617 -16.87 32.96 24.89
C VAL A 617 -16.63 33.55 23.48
N ARG A 618 -16.41 32.68 22.48
CA ARG A 618 -16.19 33.06 21.08
C ARG A 618 -17.48 33.28 20.28
N GLY A 619 -18.65 33.06 20.88
CA GLY A 619 -19.96 33.23 20.23
C GLY A 619 -20.41 32.03 19.39
N MET A 620 -19.74 30.88 19.51
CA MET A 620 -20.19 29.60 18.92
C MET A 620 -21.17 28.90 19.86
N MET A 621 -22.03 28.03 19.35
CA MET A 621 -22.90 27.22 20.21
C MET A 621 -22.09 26.27 21.11
N ASP A 622 -22.43 26.20 22.40
CA ASP A 622 -21.78 25.31 23.36
C ASP A 622 -22.57 24.00 23.50
N ALA A 623 -22.11 22.98 22.78
CA ALA A 623 -22.71 21.64 22.75
C ALA A 623 -21.79 20.59 23.39
N ASN A 624 -22.37 19.48 23.84
CA ASN A 624 -21.65 18.29 24.30
C ASN A 624 -21.19 17.43 23.10
N GLU A 625 -20.56 16.29 23.39
CA GLU A 625 -20.05 15.36 22.37
C GLU A 625 -21.15 14.67 21.54
N CYS A 626 -22.40 14.75 21.99
CA CYS A 626 -23.60 14.28 21.28
C CYS A 626 -24.32 15.41 20.51
N TRP A 627 -23.64 16.53 20.27
CA TRP A 627 -24.18 17.70 19.56
C TRP A 627 -25.36 18.40 20.27
N GLN A 628 -25.66 18.02 21.50
CA GLN A 628 -26.75 18.60 22.31
C GLN A 628 -26.26 19.84 23.05
N SER A 629 -27.07 20.89 23.11
CA SER A 629 -26.82 22.07 23.94
C SER A 629 -26.62 21.66 25.39
N LYS A 630 -25.59 22.20 26.05
CA LYS A 630 -25.32 21.91 27.46
C LYS A 630 -26.38 22.44 28.43
N LEU A 631 -27.21 23.39 27.97
CA LEU A 631 -28.18 24.11 28.80
C LEU A 631 -29.63 23.92 28.33
N GLU A 632 -29.87 23.18 27.26
CA GLU A 632 -31.22 22.93 26.73
C GLU A 632 -31.29 21.58 26.00
N GLU A 633 -31.93 20.60 26.63
CA GLU A 633 -31.94 19.21 26.16
C GLU A 633 -32.65 19.04 24.80
N LYS A 634 -33.62 19.90 24.48
CA LYS A 634 -34.34 19.86 23.19
C LYS A 634 -33.54 20.42 22.01
N VAL A 635 -32.43 21.11 22.27
CA VAL A 635 -31.70 21.88 21.24
C VAL A 635 -30.37 21.23 20.96
N PHE A 636 -30.13 20.92 19.70
CA PHE A 636 -28.89 20.41 19.16
C PHE A 636 -28.28 21.42 18.20
N ALA A 637 -26.97 21.40 18.00
CA ALA A 637 -26.29 22.23 17.03
C ALA A 637 -25.19 21.47 16.30
N ILE A 638 -24.94 21.81 15.04
CA ILE A 638 -24.04 21.05 14.17
C ILE A 638 -23.28 21.94 13.19
N GLY A 639 -22.24 21.38 12.57
CA GLY A 639 -21.43 22.04 11.55
C GLY A 639 -20.72 23.31 12.03
N ASP A 640 -20.57 24.27 11.12
CA ASP A 640 -19.86 25.54 11.37
C ASP A 640 -20.47 26.38 12.51
N THR A 641 -21.69 26.07 12.95
CA THR A 641 -22.33 26.68 14.12
C THR A 641 -21.56 26.45 15.43
N ILE A 642 -20.92 25.29 15.55
CA ILE A 642 -20.10 24.93 16.72
C ILE A 642 -18.63 25.20 16.44
N LYS A 643 -18.14 24.75 15.28
CA LYS A 643 -16.74 24.86 14.90
C LYS A 643 -16.60 24.84 13.38
N PRO A 644 -15.86 25.80 12.78
CA PRO A 644 -15.55 25.76 11.36
C PRO A 644 -14.88 24.45 10.94
N GLY A 645 -15.31 23.87 9.83
CA GLY A 645 -14.76 22.62 9.31
C GLY A 645 -14.97 22.41 7.81
N LEU A 646 -14.65 21.19 7.34
CA LEU A 646 -14.96 20.78 5.96
C LEU A 646 -16.46 20.49 5.79
N LEU A 647 -16.94 20.53 4.56
CA LEU A 647 -18.31 20.13 4.19
C LEU A 647 -18.67 18.73 4.73
N THR A 648 -17.73 17.79 4.67
CA THR A 648 -17.90 16.42 5.18
C THR A 648 -18.03 16.36 6.70
N HIS A 649 -17.46 17.30 7.45
CA HIS A 649 -17.69 17.41 8.91
C HIS A 649 -19.12 17.89 9.19
N ALA A 650 -19.61 18.88 8.44
CA ALA A 650 -20.99 19.34 8.58
C ALA A 650 -22.00 18.21 8.28
N ILE A 651 -21.78 17.47 7.18
CA ILE A 651 -22.60 16.30 6.83
C ILE A 651 -22.51 15.22 7.92
N ALA A 652 -21.30 14.91 8.41
CA ALA A 652 -21.11 13.93 9.48
C ALA A 652 -21.90 14.30 10.74
N SER A 653 -21.76 15.54 11.22
CA SER A 653 -22.52 16.02 12.38
C SER A 653 -24.03 15.99 12.14
N GLY A 654 -24.50 16.29 10.92
CA GLY A 654 -25.91 16.14 10.54
C GLY A 654 -26.42 14.71 10.61
N ARG A 655 -25.59 13.73 10.24
CA ARG A 655 -25.93 12.31 10.41
C ARG A 655 -25.94 11.88 11.86
N GLU A 656 -24.90 12.21 12.61
CA GLU A 656 -24.77 11.80 14.00
C GLU A 656 -25.86 12.42 14.87
N VAL A 657 -26.19 13.70 14.67
CA VAL A 657 -27.26 14.36 15.43
C VAL A 657 -28.63 13.73 15.21
N ALA A 658 -28.90 13.17 14.01
CA ALA A 658 -30.16 12.50 13.75
C ALA A 658 -30.31 11.25 14.64
N GLU A 659 -29.24 10.48 14.82
CA GLU A 659 -29.24 9.32 15.70
C GLU A 659 -29.35 9.70 17.19
N TYR A 660 -28.69 10.79 17.62
CA TYR A 660 -28.83 11.28 18.99
C TYR A 660 -30.21 11.87 19.26
N ILE A 661 -30.84 12.53 18.28
CA ILE A 661 -32.21 13.01 18.41
C ILE A 661 -33.19 11.84 18.47
N ASP A 662 -33.02 10.80 17.65
CA ASP A 662 -33.85 9.60 17.74
C ASP A 662 -33.72 8.95 19.12
N ALA A 663 -32.49 8.79 19.63
CA ALA A 663 -32.26 8.29 21.00
C ALA A 663 -32.94 9.17 22.06
N TYR A 664 -32.77 10.49 21.98
CA TYR A 664 -33.41 11.46 22.88
C TYR A 664 -34.95 11.34 22.85
N LEU A 665 -35.55 11.27 21.66
CA LEU A 665 -37.00 11.19 21.48
C LEU A 665 -37.61 9.87 21.95
N ASN A 666 -36.80 8.81 22.00
CA ASN A 666 -37.15 7.52 22.60
C ASN A 666 -36.83 7.44 24.11
N GLY A 667 -36.23 8.48 24.69
CA GLY A 667 -35.84 8.51 26.11
C GLY A 667 -34.61 7.66 26.43
N TRP A 668 -33.76 7.38 25.44
CA TRP A 668 -32.51 6.65 25.62
C TRP A 668 -31.36 7.59 26.00
N GLU A 669 -30.35 7.03 26.66
CA GLU A 669 -29.12 7.75 27.01
C GLU A 669 -28.32 8.10 25.75
N LEU A 670 -27.77 9.33 25.71
CA LEU A 670 -26.95 9.80 24.61
C LEU A 670 -25.49 9.38 24.81
N ILE A 671 -25.05 8.39 24.05
CA ILE A 671 -23.68 7.87 24.12
C ILE A 671 -22.87 8.40 22.93
N PRO A 672 -21.78 9.16 23.16
CA PRO A 672 -20.92 9.64 22.08
C PRO A 672 -20.36 8.51 21.23
N LYS A 673 -20.46 8.65 19.90
CA LYS A 673 -19.90 7.68 18.97
C LYS A 673 -18.37 7.64 19.02
N GLN A 674 -17.84 6.44 19.20
CA GLN A 674 -16.41 6.18 19.04
C GLN A 674 -16.08 5.84 17.59
N LYS A 675 -15.03 6.47 17.05
CA LYS A 675 -14.52 6.13 15.72
C LYS A 675 -13.74 4.81 15.78
N PRO A 676 -13.86 3.94 14.77
CA PRO A 676 -13.10 2.71 14.74
C PRO A 676 -11.60 3.01 14.65
N ILE A 677 -10.79 2.17 15.29
CA ILE A 677 -9.33 2.27 15.23
C ILE A 677 -8.89 1.87 13.81
N MET A 678 -8.08 2.71 13.16
CA MET A 678 -7.55 2.42 11.82
C MET A 678 -6.67 1.17 11.85
N ILE A 679 -6.81 0.30 10.86
CA ILE A 679 -5.95 -0.88 10.72
C ILE A 679 -4.48 -0.46 10.55
N PRO A 680 -3.54 -1.02 11.34
CA PRO A 680 -2.12 -0.79 11.15
C PRO A 680 -1.64 -1.29 9.79
N GLN A 681 -0.78 -0.53 9.13
CA GLN A 681 -0.38 -0.79 7.75
C GLN A 681 0.43 -2.09 7.60
N GLU A 682 1.16 -2.48 8.65
CA GLU A 682 1.93 -3.72 8.75
C GLU A 682 1.07 -4.99 8.79
N LYS A 683 -0.25 -4.86 9.03
CA LYS A 683 -1.19 -5.99 8.95
C LYS A 683 -1.66 -6.30 7.53
N LEU A 684 -1.33 -5.46 6.55
CA LEU A 684 -1.81 -5.58 5.17
C LEU A 684 -0.74 -6.16 4.26
N SER A 685 -1.03 -7.25 3.56
CA SER A 685 -0.13 -7.82 2.54
C SER A 685 -0.41 -7.18 1.18
N ARG A 686 0.50 -6.32 0.73
CA ARG A 686 0.35 -5.52 -0.50
C ARG A 686 0.97 -6.20 -1.72
N GLU A 687 1.87 -7.12 -1.48
CA GLU A 687 2.65 -7.89 -2.44
C GLU A 687 1.76 -8.78 -3.32
N LEU A 688 0.55 -9.08 -2.84
CA LEU A 688 -0.48 -9.85 -3.54
C LEU A 688 -1.20 -9.06 -4.64
N PHE A 689 -0.90 -7.77 -4.80
CA PHE A 689 -1.59 -6.88 -5.75
C PHE A 689 -0.65 -6.38 -6.84
N MET A 690 -1.02 -6.65 -8.09
CA MET A 690 -0.28 -6.13 -9.24
C MET A 690 -0.40 -4.59 -9.32
N PRO A 691 0.73 -3.86 -9.36
CA PRO A 691 0.72 -2.41 -9.49
C PRO A 691 0.38 -1.98 -10.92
N GLN A 692 -0.41 -0.91 -11.05
CA GLN A 692 -0.68 -0.23 -12.30
C GLN A 692 0.32 0.90 -12.54
N ASN A 693 0.70 1.11 -13.81
CA ASN A 693 1.62 2.18 -14.16
C ASN A 693 0.98 3.56 -13.90
N ARG A 694 1.58 4.34 -13.00
CA ARG A 694 1.03 5.63 -12.56
C ARG A 694 0.82 6.64 -13.69
N GLY A 695 1.71 6.66 -14.70
CA GLY A 695 1.63 7.60 -15.82
C GLY A 695 0.63 7.23 -16.91
N ARG A 696 0.12 5.98 -16.90
CA ARG A 696 -0.84 5.46 -17.90
C ARG A 696 -2.19 5.07 -17.31
N PHE A 697 -2.31 4.99 -15.99
CA PHE A 697 -3.55 4.61 -15.34
C PHE A 697 -4.64 5.65 -15.60
N ARG A 698 -5.79 5.18 -16.08
CA ARG A 698 -7.00 5.98 -16.28
C ARG A 698 -8.19 5.21 -15.70
N VAL A 699 -9.03 5.91 -14.94
CA VAL A 699 -10.28 5.34 -14.45
C VAL A 699 -11.27 5.34 -15.61
N ILE A 700 -11.50 4.17 -16.22
CA ILE A 700 -12.49 3.99 -17.30
C ILE A 700 -13.87 3.75 -16.68
N ASP A 701 -13.93 2.84 -15.70
CA ASP A 701 -15.14 2.53 -14.93
C ASP A 701 -14.72 2.34 -13.47
N ALA A 702 -15.29 3.16 -12.57
CA ALA A 702 -14.97 3.12 -11.16
C ALA A 702 -15.43 1.82 -10.48
N LYS A 703 -16.37 1.07 -11.08
CA LYS A 703 -16.77 -0.26 -10.58
C LYS A 703 -15.62 -1.27 -10.63
N ASN A 704 -14.66 -1.08 -11.54
CA ASN A 704 -13.49 -1.95 -11.67
C ASN A 704 -12.55 -1.90 -10.47
N GLU A 705 -12.73 -0.92 -9.56
CA GLU A 705 -12.03 -0.87 -8.28
C GLU A 705 -12.28 -2.11 -7.40
N ALA A 706 -13.33 -2.88 -7.66
CA ALA A 706 -13.57 -4.19 -7.04
C ALA A 706 -12.39 -5.16 -7.17
N SER A 707 -11.64 -5.07 -8.28
CA SER A 707 -10.44 -5.89 -8.52
C SER A 707 -9.19 -5.35 -7.85
N ARG A 708 -9.11 -4.04 -7.59
CA ARG A 708 -7.91 -3.35 -7.08
C ARG A 708 -7.93 -3.11 -5.58
N CYS A 709 -9.09 -2.84 -4.99
CA CYS A 709 -9.18 -2.51 -3.58
C CYS A 709 -8.64 -3.66 -2.71
N ILE A 710 -7.82 -3.31 -1.71
CA ILE A 710 -7.25 -4.26 -0.74
C ILE A 710 -8.33 -4.76 0.24
N SER A 711 -9.42 -4.00 0.42
CA SER A 711 -10.42 -4.21 1.48
C SER A 711 -9.79 -4.21 2.88
N CYS A 712 -8.98 -3.19 3.18
CA CYS A 712 -8.25 -3.06 4.45
C CYS A 712 -9.19 -3.22 5.66
N GLY A 713 -8.88 -4.14 6.58
CA GLY A 713 -9.68 -4.40 7.78
C GLY A 713 -11.02 -5.11 7.55
N THR A 714 -11.33 -5.51 6.31
CA THR A 714 -12.58 -6.22 5.98
C THR A 714 -12.31 -7.38 5.03
N CYS A 715 -12.82 -8.57 5.37
CA CYS A 715 -12.66 -9.76 4.55
C CYS A 715 -13.22 -9.50 3.14
N ARG A 716 -12.44 -9.86 2.12
CA ARG A 716 -12.82 -9.73 0.71
C ARG A 716 -13.30 -11.02 0.06
N ASP A 717 -13.45 -12.08 0.87
CA ASP A 717 -13.86 -13.42 0.46
C ASP A 717 -13.04 -14.00 -0.71
N CYS A 718 -11.71 -13.90 -0.60
CA CYS A 718 -10.78 -14.39 -1.64
C CYS A 718 -10.37 -15.86 -1.49
N SER A 719 -10.85 -16.56 -0.46
CA SER A 719 -10.53 -17.95 -0.12
C SER A 719 -9.03 -18.28 0.09
N MET A 720 -8.10 -17.32 0.02
CA MET A 720 -6.67 -17.60 0.14
C MET A 720 -6.29 -18.31 1.45
N CYS A 721 -6.90 -17.94 2.57
CA CYS A 721 -6.67 -18.60 3.86
C CYS A 721 -7.26 -20.01 3.94
N LEU A 722 -8.33 -20.29 3.17
CA LEU A 722 -8.93 -21.62 3.04
C LEU A 722 -7.99 -22.53 2.25
N GLU A 723 -7.60 -22.09 1.04
CA GLU A 723 -6.79 -22.89 0.10
C GLU A 723 -5.36 -23.13 0.57
N THR A 724 -4.77 -22.20 1.33
CA THR A 724 -3.36 -22.31 1.78
C THR A 724 -3.25 -23.06 3.12
N CYS A 725 -4.36 -23.46 3.75
CA CYS A 725 -4.31 -24.14 5.04
C CYS A 725 -3.79 -25.58 4.88
N PRO A 726 -2.63 -25.94 5.48
CA PRO A 726 -2.04 -27.27 5.28
C PRO A 726 -2.89 -28.40 5.84
N GLU A 727 -3.66 -28.12 6.90
CA GLU A 727 -4.51 -29.09 7.59
C GLU A 727 -5.99 -28.99 7.19
N GLY A 728 -6.34 -28.09 6.25
CA GLY A 728 -7.75 -27.83 5.92
C GLY A 728 -8.59 -27.34 7.10
N ALA A 729 -7.96 -26.70 8.09
CA ALA A 729 -8.61 -26.30 9.35
C ALA A 729 -9.47 -25.03 9.22
N ILE A 730 -9.34 -24.24 8.16
CA ILE A 730 -10.15 -23.04 7.97
C ILE A 730 -11.49 -23.44 7.35
N VAL A 731 -12.58 -22.96 7.93
CA VAL A 731 -13.94 -23.19 7.43
C VAL A 731 -14.53 -21.86 7.00
N ARG A 732 -15.20 -21.86 5.84
CA ARG A 732 -15.99 -20.73 5.34
C ARG A 732 -17.47 -21.07 5.50
N THR A 733 -18.20 -20.24 6.21
CA THR A 733 -19.65 -20.34 6.39
C THR A 733 -20.34 -19.16 5.73
N GLU A 734 -21.38 -19.41 4.96
CA GLU A 734 -22.21 -18.37 4.36
C GLU A 734 -23.54 -18.28 5.11
N LYS A 735 -23.90 -17.06 5.53
CA LYS A 735 -25.15 -16.78 6.25
C LYS A 735 -26.30 -16.55 5.28
N GLU A 736 -27.53 -16.64 5.78
CA GLU A 736 -28.75 -16.44 4.98
C GLU A 736 -28.82 -15.07 4.29
N ASP A 737 -28.17 -14.05 4.85
CA ASP A 737 -28.07 -12.70 4.28
C ASP A 737 -26.96 -12.55 3.21
N GLY A 738 -26.25 -13.64 2.90
CA GLY A 738 -25.13 -13.70 1.96
C GLY A 738 -23.83 -13.12 2.51
N THR A 739 -23.74 -12.85 3.82
CA THR A 739 -22.47 -12.52 4.47
C THR A 739 -21.67 -13.79 4.75
N VAL A 740 -20.35 -13.64 4.73
CA VAL A 740 -19.42 -14.76 4.91
C VAL A 740 -18.67 -14.62 6.22
N GLU A 741 -18.47 -15.76 6.87
CA GLU A 741 -17.69 -15.90 8.08
C GLU A 741 -16.63 -16.96 7.87
N TYR A 742 -15.44 -16.69 8.39
CA TYR A 742 -14.35 -17.64 8.39
C TYR A 742 -13.98 -17.94 9.83
N HIS A 743 -13.76 -19.20 10.14
CA HIS A 743 -13.24 -19.63 11.44
C HIS A 743 -12.21 -20.73 11.28
N SER A 744 -11.44 -20.97 12.32
CA SER A 744 -10.45 -22.03 12.38
C SER A 744 -10.99 -23.15 13.27
N GLU A 745 -10.97 -24.38 12.78
CA GLU A 745 -11.38 -25.57 13.52
C GLU A 745 -10.25 -26.05 14.43
N ASP A 746 -10.52 -25.98 15.73
CA ASP A 746 -9.58 -26.24 16.82
C ASP A 746 -8.98 -27.64 16.80
N LYS A 747 -9.76 -28.60 16.31
CA LYS A 747 -9.35 -30.01 16.19
C LYS A 747 -8.26 -30.22 15.15
N TYR A 748 -8.23 -29.40 14.09
CA TYR A 748 -7.32 -29.57 12.96
C TYR A 748 -6.19 -28.52 12.95
N CYS A 749 -6.46 -27.34 13.49
CA CYS A 749 -5.53 -26.22 13.44
C CYS A 749 -4.26 -26.44 14.28
N ILE A 750 -3.10 -26.44 13.62
CA ILE A 750 -1.77 -26.55 14.25
C ILE A 750 -1.15 -25.21 14.68
N GLY A 751 -1.90 -24.10 14.60
CA GLY A 751 -1.41 -22.78 15.02
C GLY A 751 -0.25 -22.19 14.20
N CYS A 752 -0.04 -22.63 12.96
CA CYS A 752 1.11 -22.21 12.14
C CYS A 752 1.12 -20.70 11.81
N GLY A 753 -0.05 -20.08 11.65
CA GLY A 753 -0.22 -18.66 11.33
C GLY A 753 -0.18 -18.31 9.84
N ILE A 754 -0.24 -19.31 8.95
CA ILE A 754 -0.28 -19.07 7.49
C ILE A 754 -1.49 -18.21 7.10
N CYS A 755 -2.66 -18.44 7.70
CA CYS A 755 -3.87 -17.64 7.46
C CYS A 755 -3.65 -16.14 7.75
N VAL A 756 -2.84 -15.81 8.76
CA VAL A 756 -2.44 -14.43 9.09
C VAL A 756 -1.51 -13.86 8.02
N GLY A 757 -0.46 -14.59 7.66
CA GLY A 757 0.53 -14.11 6.69
C GLY A 757 -0.03 -13.95 5.27
N ILE A 758 -0.94 -14.82 4.85
CA ILE A 758 -1.50 -14.81 3.49
C ILE A 758 -2.66 -13.82 3.32
N CYS A 759 -3.21 -13.28 4.41
CA CYS A 759 -4.39 -12.42 4.35
C CYS A 759 -4.06 -11.01 3.83
N PRO A 760 -4.57 -10.59 2.65
CA PRO A 760 -4.32 -9.23 2.16
C PRO A 760 -4.99 -8.14 3.00
N CYS A 761 -6.10 -8.47 3.66
CA CYS A 761 -6.96 -7.52 4.35
C CYS A 761 -6.54 -7.26 5.81
N GLY A 762 -5.65 -8.09 6.37
CA GLY A 762 -5.26 -8.03 7.78
C GLY A 762 -6.38 -8.40 8.77
N VAL A 763 -7.32 -9.27 8.35
CA VAL A 763 -8.46 -9.72 9.18
C VAL A 763 -8.19 -11.00 9.98
N TRP A 764 -7.01 -11.58 9.86
CA TRP A 764 -6.58 -12.69 10.71
C TRP A 764 -5.53 -12.20 11.70
N ALA A 765 -5.60 -12.66 12.95
CA ALA A 765 -4.58 -12.41 13.97
C ALA A 765 -4.20 -13.71 14.70
N MET A 766 -2.95 -13.80 15.16
CA MET A 766 -2.54 -14.88 16.06
C MET A 766 -2.61 -14.40 17.50
N GLU A 767 -3.41 -15.07 18.32
CA GLU A 767 -3.25 -15.05 19.77
C GLU A 767 -2.15 -16.03 20.17
N LYS A 768 -1.31 -15.60 21.12
CA LYS A 768 -0.39 -16.48 21.84
C LYS A 768 -0.91 -16.60 23.27
N VAL A 769 -1.33 -17.79 23.66
CA VAL A 769 -1.72 -18.09 25.03
C VAL A 769 -0.41 -18.24 25.80
N ILE A 770 0.07 -17.13 26.35
CA ILE A 770 1.23 -17.13 27.25
C ILE A 770 0.67 -17.55 28.61
N LEU A 771 1.06 -18.75 29.08
CA LEU A 771 0.80 -19.19 30.45
C LEU A 771 1.66 -18.41 31.45
#